data_AF-A0A957NMY4-F1
#
_entry.id   AF-A0A957NMY4-F1
#
_cell.length_a   1.000
_cell.length_b   1.000
_cell.length_c   1.000
_cell.angle_alpha   90.00
_cell.angle_beta   90.00
_cell.angle_gamma   90.00
#
_symmetry.space_group_name_H-M   'P 1'
#
loop_
_entity.id
_entity.type
_entity.pdbx_description
1 polymer ?
#
loop_
_entity_poly.entity_id
_entity_poly.type
_entity_poly.pdbx_seq_one_letter_code
_entity_poly.pdbx_strand_id
1 'polypeptide(L)'
;KRGLTYLDSDEIFRADNSNLPDNTVETLAQDAHGAIWAGLFDQGLARYQDGAWSTPVISTALPSAIVTDLQVQGDTLWIGTALGLARYDLQNSVLTIEPQLAASVIESLALDRNGKLWVGTRTADIWQLQNADAPLPNAERWRVFRASTFQALAGLNALPTKIELTLAAAPPGLNAKTNAAMWAAIDRVGLFQWDGERWHNGDPEGNLPTDFLWTLYSDLHKPVLWVGNEGGVTRFDGESWGTLRDRDGLRSASIYAIAGTDEGGYWFGGRTGLSYYRPEQSAPWVHLQGAPGGAQVLAETGQPVAEAGRQLTFKVAYGDLLTPRDELKTFYRLTGANAPEVFNDWREFRPPLAIAFDDAGNYAIEFRVRDQAFNYSDVQVSTLTVEPAARVVRVPWLGQVPRNTFQTLVALGLVALLGFAYVSMEIVQGRRRVAEAMIRSYNPYVSGEPVRREDMFFGRHNLLQRIIDTLHNNSIMIHGERRIGKTTLLYQLASRLEEVEDPDYWFVPIFIDLEGTRQETFFHFLIEEIVHKVQNIDSSAELLSAMEQLHYHNVARADYTDREFNRDLRTILRALQQHSEAHHPGKQLRLILLMDEMDVINGYDHLVQQQLRRIFMRDFAATLGAVVAGIQISREWDRIESP
;
A
#
# COMPACT_ATOMS: atom_id res chain seq x y z
N LYS A 1 67.44 -18.93 -6.38
CA LYS A 1 67.45 -17.53 -5.93
C LYS A 1 68.15 -16.71 -7.01
N ARG A 2 67.48 -15.73 -7.64
CA ARG A 2 67.83 -15.20 -8.99
C ARG A 2 68.46 -13.78 -9.01
N GLY A 3 68.81 -13.21 -7.84
CA GLY A 3 69.36 -11.85 -7.73
C GLY A 3 68.26 -10.77 -7.75
N LEU A 4 68.68 -9.50 -7.80
CA LEU A 4 67.82 -8.31 -7.89
C LEU A 4 67.75 -7.82 -9.35
N THR A 5 66.57 -7.52 -9.86
CA THR A 5 66.38 -7.04 -11.24
C THR A 5 65.96 -5.57 -11.22
N TYR A 6 66.61 -4.73 -12.02
CA TYR A 6 66.31 -3.31 -12.17
C TYR A 6 65.66 -3.04 -13.53
N LEU A 7 64.40 -2.60 -13.51
CA LEU A 7 63.52 -2.51 -14.69
C LEU A 7 63.52 -1.09 -15.25
N ASP A 8 64.66 -0.68 -15.79
CA ASP A 8 64.83 0.54 -16.63
C ASP A 8 66.01 0.34 -17.60
N SER A 9 67.06 -0.37 -17.15
CA SER A 9 68.21 -0.80 -17.96
C SER A 9 68.22 -2.29 -18.33
N ASP A 10 67.19 -3.06 -17.97
CA ASP A 10 67.14 -4.54 -18.03
C ASP A 10 68.34 -5.23 -17.34
N GLU A 11 68.98 -4.54 -16.39
CA GLU A 11 70.13 -5.06 -15.65
C GLU A 11 69.68 -5.96 -14.49
N ILE A 12 70.38 -7.09 -14.35
CA ILE A 12 70.19 -8.04 -13.26
C ILE A 12 71.43 -7.99 -12.38
N PHE A 13 71.28 -7.52 -11.15
CA PHE A 13 72.31 -7.51 -10.12
C PHE A 13 72.31 -8.83 -9.35
N ARG A 14 73.47 -9.47 -9.31
CA ARG A 14 73.72 -10.72 -8.58
C ARG A 14 75.08 -10.64 -7.91
N ALA A 15 75.26 -11.46 -6.88
CA ALA A 15 76.53 -11.54 -6.17
C ALA A 15 77.73 -11.95 -7.05
N ASP A 16 77.50 -12.56 -8.21
CA ASP A 16 78.56 -12.95 -9.15
C ASP A 16 78.85 -11.91 -10.25
N ASN A 17 77.97 -10.93 -10.45
CA ASN A 17 78.09 -9.92 -11.52
C ASN A 17 78.01 -8.47 -11.02
N SER A 18 77.79 -8.28 -9.73
CA SER A 18 77.72 -6.98 -9.08
C SER A 18 78.33 -7.06 -7.68
N ASN A 19 78.52 -5.90 -7.05
CA ASN A 19 78.97 -5.80 -5.66
C ASN A 19 77.84 -6.04 -4.65
N LEU A 20 76.76 -6.73 -5.05
CA LEU A 20 75.68 -7.13 -4.16
C LEU A 20 76.13 -8.35 -3.34
N PRO A 21 76.18 -8.29 -2.00
CA PRO A 21 76.75 -9.38 -1.20
C PRO A 21 75.96 -10.70 -1.21
N ASP A 22 74.64 -10.64 -1.38
CA ASP A 22 73.75 -11.80 -1.40
C ASP A 22 72.66 -11.65 -2.47
N ASN A 23 72.30 -12.75 -3.12
CA ASN A 23 71.19 -12.83 -4.07
C ASN A 23 69.81 -12.91 -3.40
N THR A 24 69.77 -13.06 -2.07
CA THR A 24 68.55 -13.11 -1.25
C THR A 24 68.31 -11.73 -0.63
N VAL A 25 67.54 -10.90 -1.33
CA VAL A 25 67.09 -9.61 -0.84
C VAL A 25 65.70 -9.77 -0.23
N GLU A 26 65.55 -9.40 1.04
CA GLU A 26 64.29 -9.51 1.79
C GLU A 26 63.46 -8.21 1.71
N THR A 27 64.14 -7.06 1.70
CA THR A 27 63.50 -5.74 1.77
C THR A 27 64.36 -4.68 1.06
N LEU A 28 63.71 -3.61 0.62
CA LEU A 28 64.35 -2.45 0.01
C LEU A 28 63.77 -1.18 0.61
N ALA A 29 64.62 -0.18 0.88
CA ALA A 29 64.17 1.16 1.29
C ALA A 29 65.02 2.22 0.58
N GLN A 30 64.39 3.32 0.17
CA GLN A 30 65.10 4.46 -0.42
C GLN A 30 65.26 5.57 0.62
N ASP A 31 66.47 6.11 0.76
CA ASP A 31 66.71 7.27 1.62
C ASP A 31 66.42 8.60 0.92
N ALA A 32 66.36 9.69 1.70
CA ALA A 32 66.10 11.04 1.18
C ALA A 32 67.19 11.56 0.21
N HIS A 33 68.35 10.90 0.17
CA HIS A 33 69.45 11.22 -0.74
C HIS A 33 69.42 10.38 -2.03
N GLY A 34 68.40 9.54 -2.19
CA GLY A 34 68.19 8.70 -3.35
C GLY A 34 68.95 7.37 -3.34
N ALA A 35 69.69 7.05 -2.27
CA ALA A 35 70.36 5.76 -2.17
C ALA A 35 69.36 4.65 -1.80
N ILE A 36 69.52 3.49 -2.41
CA ILE A 36 68.67 2.31 -2.13
C ILE A 36 69.41 1.41 -1.16
N TRP A 37 68.78 1.12 -0.03
CA TRP A 37 69.24 0.19 0.97
C TRP A 37 68.54 -1.14 0.77
N ALA A 38 69.30 -2.23 0.77
CA ALA A 38 68.81 -3.59 0.66
C ALA A 38 69.12 -4.37 1.93
N GLY A 39 68.08 -4.96 2.53
CA GLY A 39 68.20 -5.93 3.61
C GLY A 39 68.41 -7.32 3.03
N LEU A 40 69.45 -8.00 3.50
CA LEU A 40 69.86 -9.30 3.01
C LEU A 40 69.61 -10.39 4.04
N PHE A 41 69.39 -11.62 3.55
CA PHE A 41 69.11 -12.75 4.42
C PHE A 41 70.30 -13.16 5.31
N ASP A 42 71.55 -13.02 4.85
CA ASP A 42 72.72 -13.50 5.62
C ASP A 42 73.95 -12.58 5.55
N GLN A 43 73.82 -11.38 4.98
CA GLN A 43 74.94 -10.45 4.74
C GLN A 43 74.67 -9.03 5.24
N GLY A 44 73.62 -8.86 6.05
CA GLY A 44 73.22 -7.60 6.64
C GLY A 44 72.66 -6.63 5.60
N LEU A 45 73.33 -5.50 5.39
CA LEU A 45 72.91 -4.46 4.47
C LEU A 45 73.78 -4.37 3.22
N ALA A 46 73.15 -4.02 2.11
CA ALA A 46 73.81 -3.46 0.94
C ALA A 46 73.23 -2.08 0.62
N ARG A 47 74.05 -1.20 0.04
CA ARG A 47 73.64 0.13 -0.38
C ARG A 47 73.99 0.33 -1.84
N TYR A 48 73.01 0.74 -2.62
CA TYR A 48 73.15 1.14 -4.01
C TYR A 48 73.15 2.67 -4.11
N GLN A 49 74.25 3.21 -4.61
CA GLN A 49 74.41 4.64 -4.85
C GLN A 49 75.33 4.82 -6.06
N ASP A 50 75.06 5.82 -6.90
CA ASP A 50 75.88 6.16 -8.06
C ASP A 50 76.15 4.98 -9.02
N GLY A 51 75.15 4.12 -9.21
CA GLY A 51 75.22 2.98 -10.14
C GLY A 51 75.89 1.71 -9.59
N ALA A 52 76.30 1.69 -8.32
CA ALA A 52 77.03 0.57 -7.74
C ALA A 52 76.50 0.15 -6.36
N TRP A 53 76.51 -1.17 -6.13
CA TRP A 53 76.28 -1.75 -4.81
C TRP A 53 77.55 -1.68 -3.94
N SER A 54 77.38 -1.54 -2.64
CA SER A 54 78.45 -1.58 -1.65
C SER A 54 77.93 -2.12 -0.31
N THR A 55 78.81 -2.69 0.52
CA THR A 55 78.45 -3.13 1.88
C THR A 55 78.76 -2.01 2.88
N PRO A 56 77.75 -1.41 3.53
CA PRO A 56 77.97 -0.40 4.54
C PRO A 56 78.73 -0.97 5.76
N VAL A 57 79.65 -0.20 6.33
CA VAL A 57 80.44 -0.60 7.51
C VAL A 57 79.52 -1.00 8.69
N ILE A 58 78.36 -0.37 8.81
CA ILE A 58 77.38 -0.69 9.85
C ILE A 58 76.82 -2.12 9.77
N SER A 59 76.95 -2.79 8.62
CA SER A 59 76.43 -4.16 8.41
C SER A 59 77.01 -5.15 9.44
N THR A 60 78.27 -4.97 9.85
CA THR A 60 78.93 -5.82 10.85
C THR A 60 78.56 -5.49 12.30
N ALA A 61 77.88 -4.37 12.54
CA ALA A 61 77.50 -3.90 13.87
C ALA A 61 76.01 -4.11 14.19
N LEU A 62 75.25 -4.71 13.26
CA LEU A 62 73.83 -5.02 13.45
C LEU A 62 73.63 -6.14 14.49
N PRO A 63 72.46 -6.17 15.17
CA PRO A 63 72.12 -7.27 16.09
C PRO A 63 72.11 -8.65 15.42
N SER A 64 71.82 -8.71 14.12
CA SER A 64 71.89 -9.90 13.29
C SER A 64 72.22 -9.53 11.83
N ALA A 65 72.88 -10.44 11.11
CA ALA A 65 73.11 -10.32 9.67
C ALA A 65 71.87 -10.62 8.83
N ILE A 66 70.80 -11.16 9.44
CA ILE A 66 69.52 -11.38 8.80
C ILE A 66 68.69 -10.10 8.96
N VAL A 67 68.61 -9.29 7.90
CA VAL A 67 67.77 -8.08 7.86
C VAL A 67 66.43 -8.45 7.23
N THR A 68 65.36 -8.25 7.98
CA THR A 68 64.01 -8.67 7.61
C THR A 68 63.19 -7.52 7.04
N ASP A 69 63.37 -6.30 7.55
CA ASP A 69 62.68 -5.13 7.04
C ASP A 69 63.47 -3.83 7.25
N LEU A 70 63.21 -2.84 6.41
CA LEU A 70 63.87 -1.54 6.41
C LEU A 70 62.83 -0.43 6.28
N GLN A 71 62.94 0.60 7.13
CA GLN A 71 62.05 1.76 7.05
C GLN A 71 62.83 3.05 7.24
N VAL A 72 62.74 3.95 6.26
CA VAL A 72 63.37 5.28 6.35
C VAL A 72 62.39 6.31 6.90
N GLN A 73 62.86 7.11 7.86
CA GLN A 73 62.15 8.23 8.44
C GLN A 73 63.08 9.44 8.56
N GLY A 74 62.96 10.38 7.62
CA GLY A 74 63.89 11.52 7.56
C GLY A 74 65.33 11.02 7.42
N ASP A 75 66.19 11.42 8.37
CA ASP A 75 67.60 10.97 8.43
C ASP A 75 67.81 9.70 9.27
N THR A 76 66.74 8.99 9.63
CA THR A 76 66.84 7.72 10.38
C THR A 76 66.47 6.54 9.50
N LEU A 77 67.37 5.57 9.36
CA LEU A 77 67.08 4.26 8.81
C LEU A 77 66.80 3.28 9.97
N TRP A 78 65.56 2.84 10.08
CA TRP A 78 65.17 1.76 10.98
C TRP A 78 65.43 0.41 10.31
N ILE A 79 66.05 -0.50 11.07
CA ILE A 79 66.58 -1.77 10.57
C ILE A 79 66.01 -2.88 11.45
N GLY A 80 65.04 -3.61 10.91
CA GLY A 80 64.50 -4.83 11.50
C GLY A 80 65.44 -5.98 11.23
N THR A 81 65.81 -6.71 12.28
CA THR A 81 66.68 -7.89 12.15
C THR A 81 66.07 -9.09 12.86
N ALA A 82 66.60 -10.28 12.57
CA ALA A 82 66.18 -11.49 13.27
C ALA A 82 66.47 -11.51 14.78
N LEU A 83 67.29 -10.59 15.30
CA LEU A 83 67.66 -10.51 16.73
C LEU A 83 67.50 -9.11 17.34
N GLY A 84 66.70 -8.25 16.72
CA GLY A 84 66.25 -7.00 17.31
C GLY A 84 66.10 -5.86 16.32
N LEU A 85 65.68 -4.71 16.85
CA LEU A 85 65.53 -3.47 16.11
C LEU A 85 66.77 -2.59 16.30
N ALA A 86 67.30 -2.05 15.21
CA ALA A 86 68.32 -1.02 15.23
C ALA A 86 67.83 0.24 14.49
N ARG A 87 68.42 1.38 14.83
CA ARG A 87 68.26 2.63 14.08
C ARG A 87 69.62 3.21 13.75
N TYR A 88 69.77 3.62 12.50
CA TYR A 88 70.97 4.23 11.98
C TYR A 88 70.69 5.69 11.61
N ASP A 89 71.42 6.59 12.23
CA ASP A 89 71.42 8.01 11.89
C ASP A 89 72.27 8.22 10.63
N LEU A 90 71.61 8.55 9.52
CA LEU A 90 72.22 8.74 8.20
C LEU A 90 73.14 9.97 8.16
N GLN A 91 72.93 10.96 9.05
CA GLN A 91 73.72 12.18 9.11
C GLN A 91 74.97 11.99 9.96
N ASN A 92 74.82 11.43 11.14
CA ASN A 92 75.89 11.28 12.13
C ASN A 92 76.62 9.94 12.06
N SER A 93 76.13 9.01 11.23
CA SER A 93 76.65 7.64 11.10
C SER A 93 76.66 6.86 12.41
N VAL A 94 75.65 7.08 13.26
CA VAL A 94 75.54 6.41 14.57
C VAL A 94 74.50 5.30 14.48
N LEU A 95 74.91 4.08 14.81
CA LEU A 95 74.02 2.93 14.98
C LEU A 95 73.61 2.79 16.45
N THR A 96 72.31 2.71 16.71
CA THR A 96 71.75 2.46 18.06
C THR A 96 70.88 1.21 18.02
N ILE A 97 71.09 0.29 18.97
CA ILE A 97 70.25 -0.90 19.16
C ILE A 97 69.15 -0.57 20.18
N GLU A 98 67.91 -0.90 19.87
CA GLU A 98 66.76 -0.67 20.75
C GLU A 98 66.68 -1.78 21.81
N PRO A 99 67.00 -1.50 23.08
CA PRO A 99 67.19 -2.54 24.10
C PRO A 99 65.90 -3.31 24.45
N GLN A 100 64.73 -2.69 24.27
CA GLN A 100 63.44 -3.30 24.59
C GLN A 100 62.99 -4.33 23.57
N LEU A 101 63.53 -4.25 22.35
CA LEU A 101 63.29 -5.17 21.25
C LEU A 101 64.52 -6.07 21.01
N ALA A 102 65.52 -6.02 21.89
CA ALA A 102 66.67 -6.91 21.82
C ALA A 102 66.22 -8.38 21.86
N ALA A 103 66.85 -9.23 21.03
CA ALA A 103 66.50 -10.64 20.86
C ALA A 103 65.07 -10.92 20.34
N SER A 104 64.29 -9.88 20.00
CA SER A 104 63.03 -10.05 19.30
C SER A 104 63.28 -10.18 17.81
N VAL A 105 62.61 -11.11 17.16
CA VAL A 105 62.64 -11.17 15.70
C VAL A 105 61.67 -10.13 15.19
N ILE A 106 62.21 -9.15 14.47
CA ILE A 106 61.41 -8.14 13.77
C ILE A 106 61.00 -8.73 12.42
N GLU A 107 59.72 -8.62 12.06
CA GLU A 107 59.19 -9.13 10.78
C GLU A 107 58.71 -8.00 9.87
N SER A 108 58.25 -6.88 10.45
CA SER A 108 57.74 -5.75 9.66
C SER A 108 57.87 -4.43 10.41
N LEU A 109 58.14 -3.36 9.66
CA LEU A 109 58.25 -1.98 10.09
C LEU A 109 57.32 -1.12 9.24
N ALA A 110 56.51 -0.28 9.88
CA ALA A 110 55.64 0.66 9.18
C ALA A 110 55.57 2.01 9.90
N LEU A 111 55.48 3.09 9.15
CA LEU A 111 55.20 4.42 9.72
C LEU A 111 53.70 4.70 9.63
N ASP A 112 53.12 5.21 10.71
CA ASP A 112 51.78 5.79 10.63
C ASP A 112 51.80 7.23 10.09
N ARG A 113 50.61 7.80 9.90
CA ARG A 113 50.44 9.17 9.38
C ARG A 113 51.07 10.26 10.23
N ASN A 114 51.24 10.01 11.52
CA ASN A 114 51.87 10.95 12.44
C ASN A 114 53.39 10.71 12.51
N GLY A 115 53.93 9.82 11.68
CA GLY A 115 55.33 9.44 11.68
C GLY A 115 55.71 8.55 12.87
N LYS A 116 54.76 7.94 13.59
CA LYS A 116 55.15 6.96 14.62
C LYS A 116 55.54 5.65 13.94
N LEU A 117 56.64 5.05 14.40
CA LEU A 117 57.05 3.73 13.96
C LEU A 117 56.22 2.65 14.65
N TRP A 118 55.75 1.71 13.86
CA TRP A 118 55.12 0.48 14.27
C TRP A 118 56.02 -0.69 13.88
N VAL A 119 56.13 -1.66 14.79
CA VAL A 119 57.07 -2.77 14.68
C VAL A 119 56.30 -4.06 14.96
N GLY A 120 56.21 -4.92 13.96
CA GLY A 120 55.66 -6.26 14.09
C GLY A 120 56.77 -7.26 14.41
N THR A 121 56.54 -8.10 15.43
CA THR A 121 57.47 -9.17 15.78
C THR A 121 56.94 -10.54 15.36
N ARG A 122 57.82 -11.55 15.23
CA ARG A 122 57.40 -12.93 14.91
C ARG A 122 56.42 -13.52 15.93
N THR A 123 56.42 -13.03 17.16
CA THR A 123 55.44 -13.46 18.18
C THR A 123 54.06 -12.83 17.97
N ALA A 124 53.87 -12.02 16.94
CA ALA A 124 52.72 -11.15 16.67
C ALA A 124 52.43 -10.12 17.77
N ASP A 125 53.46 -9.73 18.52
CA ASP A 125 53.36 -8.49 19.30
C ASP A 125 53.61 -7.32 18.34
N ILE A 126 52.79 -6.27 18.46
CA ILE A 126 52.98 -5.02 17.73
C ILE A 126 53.44 -3.94 18.70
N TRP A 127 54.56 -3.29 18.41
CA TRP A 127 55.13 -2.22 19.21
C TRP A 127 54.98 -0.89 18.48
N GLN A 128 54.44 0.12 19.15
CA GLN A 128 54.29 1.46 18.61
C GLN A 128 55.18 2.44 19.39
N LEU A 129 56.06 3.12 18.67
CA LEU A 129 56.95 4.14 19.22
C LEU A 129 56.15 5.36 19.68
N GLN A 130 56.22 5.69 20.96
CA GLN A 130 55.53 6.85 21.55
C GLN A 130 56.43 8.07 21.62
N ASN A 131 57.69 7.89 22.01
CA ASN A 131 58.64 8.97 22.19
C ASN A 131 60.05 8.54 21.78
N ALA A 132 60.49 8.98 20.59
CA ALA A 132 61.80 8.65 20.02
C ALA A 132 62.99 9.24 20.80
N ASP A 133 62.75 10.26 21.64
CA ASP A 133 63.76 10.99 22.42
C ASP A 133 63.85 10.50 23.87
N ALA A 134 62.94 9.61 24.30
CA ALA A 134 63.00 9.03 25.63
C ALA A 134 64.34 8.27 25.83
N PRO A 135 65.06 8.50 26.94
CA PRO A 135 66.35 7.86 27.20
C PRO A 135 66.23 6.34 27.26
N LEU A 136 67.29 5.62 26.88
CA LEU A 136 67.29 4.16 26.84
C LEU A 136 67.86 3.55 28.14
N PRO A 137 67.23 2.53 28.74
CA PRO A 137 65.91 1.96 28.44
C PRO A 137 64.78 2.68 29.23
N ASN A 138 63.80 3.28 28.55
CA ASN A 138 62.60 3.85 29.20
C ASN A 138 61.35 3.11 28.73
N ALA A 139 60.61 2.50 29.66
CA ALA A 139 59.40 1.73 29.41
C ALA A 139 58.30 2.53 28.66
N GLU A 140 58.24 3.85 28.84
CA GLU A 140 57.26 4.72 28.17
C GLU A 140 57.59 4.99 26.69
N ARG A 141 58.78 4.59 26.22
CA ARG A 141 59.21 4.74 24.83
C ARG A 141 58.28 3.98 23.87
N TRP A 142 57.78 2.81 24.29
CA TRP A 142 56.98 1.92 23.46
C TRP A 142 55.64 1.59 24.10
N ARG A 143 54.59 1.58 23.26
CA ARG A 143 53.31 0.93 23.58
C ARG A 143 53.30 -0.44 22.92
N VAL A 144 52.82 -1.47 23.63
CA VAL A 144 52.80 -2.85 23.14
C VAL A 144 51.37 -3.35 23.02
N PHE A 145 51.03 -3.94 21.88
CA PHE A 145 49.82 -4.71 21.64
C PHE A 145 50.21 -6.18 21.55
N ARG A 146 49.67 -7.00 22.45
CA ARG A 146 50.09 -8.40 22.58
C ARG A 146 49.40 -9.28 21.56
N ALA A 147 50.06 -10.35 21.16
CA ALA A 147 49.50 -11.40 20.30
C ALA A 147 48.12 -11.90 20.77
N SER A 148 47.91 -12.01 22.08
CA SER A 148 46.65 -12.42 22.69
C SER A 148 45.47 -11.49 22.37
N THR A 149 45.74 -10.20 22.10
CA THR A 149 44.72 -9.26 21.63
C THR A 149 44.17 -9.70 20.27
N PHE A 150 45.04 -10.06 19.33
CA PHE A 150 44.66 -10.46 17.98
C PHE A 150 44.02 -11.85 17.94
N GLN A 151 44.55 -12.79 18.72
CA GLN A 151 43.94 -14.11 18.93
C GLN A 151 42.51 -14.01 19.46
N ALA A 152 42.27 -13.12 20.45
CA ALA A 152 40.94 -12.87 20.98
C ALA A 152 39.98 -12.24 19.95
N LEU A 153 40.48 -11.31 19.13
CA LEU A 153 39.70 -10.69 18.04
C LEU A 153 39.34 -11.68 16.93
N ALA A 154 40.24 -12.63 16.62
CA ALA A 154 39.99 -13.69 15.63
C ALA A 154 39.17 -14.87 16.17
N GLY A 155 39.09 -15.02 17.49
CA GLY A 155 38.52 -16.23 18.11
C GLY A 155 39.37 -17.49 17.85
N LEU A 156 40.67 -17.33 17.59
CA LEU A 156 41.59 -18.40 17.23
C LEU A 156 42.80 -18.44 18.17
N ASN A 157 43.24 -19.65 18.52
CA ASN A 157 44.48 -19.89 19.26
C ASN A 157 45.56 -20.47 18.33
N ALA A 158 45.90 -19.73 17.27
CA ALA A 158 46.99 -20.08 16.37
C ALA A 158 48.31 -19.47 16.85
N LEU A 159 49.42 -20.18 16.63
CA LEU A 159 50.76 -19.62 16.78
C LEU A 159 51.10 -18.88 15.48
N PRO A 160 51.20 -17.54 15.52
CA PRO A 160 51.54 -16.75 14.34
C PRO A 160 52.98 -17.03 13.94
N THR A 161 53.25 -17.02 12.64
CA THR A 161 54.61 -17.24 12.12
C THR A 161 55.20 -16.02 11.42
N LYS A 162 54.35 -15.11 10.95
CA LYS A 162 54.73 -13.85 10.30
C LYS A 162 53.68 -12.77 10.61
N ILE A 163 54.13 -11.53 10.67
CA ILE A 163 53.28 -10.34 10.70
C ILE A 163 53.77 -9.35 9.65
N GLU A 164 52.83 -8.76 8.93
CA GLU A 164 53.07 -7.64 8.01
C GLU A 164 52.25 -6.43 8.46
N LEU A 165 52.86 -5.25 8.48
CA LEU A 165 52.21 -3.98 8.78
C LEU A 165 52.24 -3.08 7.56
N THR A 166 51.13 -2.39 7.28
CA THR A 166 51.11 -1.28 6.32
C THR A 166 50.18 -0.19 6.79
N LEU A 167 50.52 1.05 6.46
CA LEU A 167 49.56 2.13 6.50
C LEU A 167 48.75 2.10 5.19
N ALA A 168 47.42 2.12 5.29
CA ALA A 168 46.55 2.18 4.12
C ALA A 168 45.56 3.33 4.25
N ALA A 169 45.21 3.96 3.13
CA ALA A 169 44.13 4.93 3.11
C ALA A 169 42.86 4.32 3.72
N ALA A 170 42.21 5.07 4.60
CA ALA A 170 41.04 4.61 5.32
C ALA A 170 39.92 4.60 4.29
N PRO A 171 39.28 3.45 4.09
CA PRO A 171 38.23 3.40 3.12
C PRO A 171 37.02 4.26 3.51
N PRO A 172 36.22 4.74 2.54
CA PRO A 172 34.97 5.44 2.84
C PRO A 172 34.07 4.58 3.75
N GLY A 173 33.43 5.18 4.77
CA GLY A 173 32.50 4.48 5.68
C GLY A 173 33.12 3.89 6.95
N LEU A 174 34.45 3.70 6.98
CA LEU A 174 35.18 3.33 8.20
C LEU A 174 35.54 4.59 9.00
N ASN A 175 34.80 4.85 10.08
CA ASN A 175 35.00 5.92 11.08
C ASN A 175 35.80 7.15 10.60
N ALA A 176 35.08 8.23 10.28
CA ALA A 176 35.56 9.52 9.74
C ALA A 176 36.61 10.29 10.58
N LYS A 177 37.24 9.68 11.60
CA LYS A 177 38.28 10.33 12.42
C LYS A 177 39.65 10.38 11.74
N THR A 178 39.98 9.44 10.84
CA THR A 178 41.29 9.42 10.17
C THR A 178 41.17 8.95 8.72
N ASN A 179 41.77 9.67 7.75
CA ASN A 179 41.73 9.22 6.34
C ASN A 179 42.71 8.04 6.04
N ALA A 180 43.41 7.47 7.03
CA ALA A 180 44.23 6.24 6.94
C ALA A 180 44.25 5.50 8.26
N ALA A 181 44.32 4.18 8.15
CA ALA A 181 44.42 3.25 9.24
C ALA A 181 45.70 2.42 9.11
N MET A 182 46.28 2.03 10.23
CA MET A 182 47.32 1.00 10.25
C MET A 182 46.65 -0.36 10.11
N TRP A 183 47.17 -1.21 9.23
CA TRP A 183 46.70 -2.56 8.99
C TRP A 183 47.78 -3.56 9.36
N ALA A 184 47.36 -4.70 9.91
CA ALA A 184 48.22 -5.81 10.25
C ALA A 184 47.67 -7.10 9.65
N ALA A 185 48.48 -7.79 8.86
CA ALA A 185 48.21 -9.16 8.44
C ALA A 185 49.06 -10.08 9.31
N ILE A 186 48.40 -10.97 10.06
CA ILE A 186 49.05 -11.91 10.95
C ILE A 186 48.74 -13.31 10.43
N ASP A 187 49.78 -14.02 9.99
CA ASP A 187 49.69 -15.36 9.41
C ASP A 187 48.93 -16.30 10.36
N ARG A 188 47.94 -17.04 9.82
CA ARG A 188 47.05 -17.99 10.53
C ARG A 188 46.13 -17.36 11.59
N VAL A 189 46.15 -16.04 11.75
CA VAL A 189 45.32 -15.33 12.73
C VAL A 189 44.31 -14.44 12.01
N GLY A 190 44.74 -13.64 11.03
CA GLY A 190 43.84 -12.85 10.19
C GLY A 190 44.35 -11.45 9.87
N LEU A 191 43.46 -10.64 9.31
CA LEU A 191 43.69 -9.24 8.97
C LEU A 191 43.06 -8.34 10.03
N PHE A 192 43.80 -7.32 10.48
CA PHE A 192 43.38 -6.40 11.53
C PHE A 192 43.58 -4.96 11.11
N GLN A 193 42.70 -4.10 11.62
CA GLN A 193 42.73 -2.66 11.36
C GLN A 193 42.76 -1.88 12.67
N TRP A 194 43.61 -0.85 12.72
CA TRP A 194 43.68 0.13 13.79
C TRP A 194 42.89 1.39 13.44
N ASP A 195 41.89 1.73 14.24
CA ASP A 195 41.02 2.90 14.00
C ASP A 195 41.51 4.22 14.64
N GLY A 196 42.70 4.19 15.26
CA GLY A 196 43.23 5.30 16.06
C GLY A 196 43.15 5.06 17.57
N GLU A 197 42.24 4.21 18.02
CA GLU A 197 41.97 3.93 19.44
C GLU A 197 42.14 2.44 19.80
N ARG A 198 41.67 1.55 18.94
CA ARG A 198 41.69 0.09 19.14
C ARG A 198 41.87 -0.70 17.83
N TRP A 199 42.29 -1.94 17.98
CA TRP A 199 42.35 -2.92 16.90
C TRP A 199 41.00 -3.62 16.71
N HIS A 200 40.65 -3.89 15.46
CA HIS A 200 39.45 -4.60 15.06
C HIS A 200 39.80 -5.71 14.06
N ASN A 201 38.93 -6.71 13.95
CA ASN A 201 38.98 -7.64 12.83
C ASN A 201 38.69 -6.87 11.53
N GLY A 202 39.65 -6.88 10.61
CA GLY A 202 39.60 -6.20 9.32
C GLY A 202 38.90 -7.00 8.22
N ASP A 203 38.56 -8.27 8.49
CA ASP A 203 37.75 -9.12 7.63
C ASP A 203 36.73 -9.93 8.47
N PRO A 204 35.71 -9.26 9.04
CA PRO A 204 34.75 -9.90 9.94
C PRO A 204 33.85 -10.94 9.24
N GLU A 205 33.70 -10.85 7.91
CA GLU A 205 32.86 -11.75 7.12
C GLU A 205 33.65 -12.92 6.49
N GLY A 206 34.98 -12.93 6.60
CA GLY A 206 35.84 -14.01 6.07
C GLY A 206 35.92 -14.01 4.54
N ASN A 207 36.13 -12.85 3.93
CA ASN A 207 36.27 -12.65 2.50
C ASN A 207 37.62 -13.10 1.94
N LEU A 208 38.66 -13.13 2.79
CA LEU A 208 39.98 -13.62 2.40
C LEU A 208 39.91 -15.13 2.07
N PRO A 209 40.51 -15.56 0.96
CA PRO A 209 40.41 -16.96 0.52
C PRO A 209 41.25 -17.93 1.35
N THR A 210 42.13 -17.41 2.21
CA THR A 210 43.07 -18.17 3.05
C THR A 210 43.51 -17.32 4.23
N ASP A 211 43.95 -17.97 5.30
CA ASP A 211 44.59 -17.41 6.49
C ASP A 211 46.11 -17.21 6.34
N PHE A 212 46.71 -17.68 5.24
CA PHE A 212 48.12 -17.46 4.92
C PHE A 212 48.34 -16.14 4.19
N LEU A 213 48.58 -15.08 4.96
CA LEU A 213 48.76 -13.71 4.49
C LEU A 213 50.26 -13.35 4.50
N TRP A 214 50.80 -12.95 3.36
CA TRP A 214 52.25 -12.78 3.18
C TRP A 214 52.74 -11.34 3.12
N THR A 215 51.95 -10.45 2.52
CA THR A 215 52.32 -9.06 2.32
C THR A 215 51.08 -8.19 2.20
N LEU A 216 51.23 -6.92 2.56
CA LEU A 216 50.22 -5.89 2.44
C LEU A 216 50.79 -4.75 1.61
N TYR A 217 49.95 -4.15 0.79
CA TYR A 217 50.33 -2.96 0.03
C TYR A 217 49.14 -2.00 -0.07
N SER A 218 49.41 -0.72 0.08
CA SER A 218 48.43 0.33 -0.17
C SER A 218 49.12 1.57 -0.72
N ASP A 219 48.42 2.26 -1.62
CA ASP A 219 48.79 3.58 -2.10
C ASP A 219 47.95 4.59 -1.30
N LEU A 220 48.55 5.50 -0.54
CA LEU A 220 47.79 6.46 0.28
C LEU A 220 46.89 7.40 -0.54
N HIS A 221 47.13 7.52 -1.85
CA HIS A 221 46.30 8.30 -2.76
C HIS A 221 45.07 7.52 -3.26
N LYS A 222 45.03 6.19 -3.07
CA LYS A 222 43.93 5.32 -3.49
C LYS A 222 43.39 4.57 -2.27
N PRO A 223 42.08 4.57 -2.00
CA PRO A 223 41.50 3.87 -0.85
C PRO A 223 41.46 2.34 -1.09
N VAL A 224 42.61 1.74 -1.36
CA VAL A 224 42.74 0.33 -1.73
C VAL A 224 43.81 -0.32 -0.87
N LEU A 225 43.43 -1.43 -0.24
CA LEU A 225 44.34 -2.36 0.41
C LEU A 225 44.49 -3.60 -0.48
N TRP A 226 45.73 -3.96 -0.78
CA TRP A 226 46.09 -5.22 -1.40
C TRP A 226 46.69 -6.16 -0.36
N VAL A 227 46.29 -7.42 -0.43
CA VAL A 227 46.72 -8.49 0.47
C VAL A 227 47.22 -9.65 -0.36
N GLY A 228 48.54 -9.84 -0.40
CA GLY A 228 49.16 -11.01 -1.01
C GLY A 228 49.00 -12.22 -0.11
N ASN A 229 48.53 -13.33 -0.67
CA ASN A 229 48.23 -14.55 0.10
C ASN A 229 48.57 -15.82 -0.70
N GLU A 230 48.37 -17.01 -0.13
CA GLU A 230 48.62 -18.28 -0.86
C GLU A 230 47.64 -18.56 -2.00
N GLY A 231 46.46 -17.94 -2.00
CA GLY A 231 45.38 -18.14 -2.97
C GLY A 231 45.31 -17.08 -4.07
N GLY A 232 46.24 -16.13 -4.10
CA GLY A 232 46.33 -15.05 -5.07
C GLY A 232 46.67 -13.71 -4.43
N VAL A 233 46.13 -12.63 -5.00
CA VAL A 233 46.16 -11.30 -4.40
C VAL A 233 44.72 -10.79 -4.22
N THR A 234 44.38 -10.49 -2.97
CA THR A 234 43.06 -9.97 -2.60
C THR A 234 43.12 -8.46 -2.49
N ARG A 235 42.10 -7.78 -3.02
CA ARG A 235 41.90 -6.34 -2.97
C ARG A 235 40.69 -6.01 -2.10
N PHE A 236 40.79 -4.93 -1.34
CA PHE A 236 39.71 -4.33 -0.58
C PHE A 236 39.69 -2.82 -0.78
N ASP A 237 38.54 -2.24 -1.09
CA ASP A 237 38.37 -0.79 -1.29
C ASP A 237 37.54 -0.10 -0.20
N GLY A 238 37.20 -0.82 0.87
CA GLY A 238 36.30 -0.35 1.93
C GLY A 238 34.90 -0.90 1.87
N GLU A 239 34.42 -1.16 0.67
CA GLU A 239 33.03 -1.53 0.43
C GLU A 239 32.94 -2.98 -0.07
N SER A 240 33.95 -3.45 -0.79
CA SER A 240 33.92 -4.74 -1.45
C SER A 240 35.29 -5.43 -1.48
N TRP A 241 35.25 -6.75 -1.62
CA TRP A 241 36.43 -7.60 -1.75
C TRP A 241 36.51 -8.21 -3.15
N GLY A 242 37.71 -8.58 -3.58
CA GLY A 242 37.94 -9.27 -4.85
C GLY A 242 39.32 -9.91 -4.86
N THR A 243 39.48 -11.08 -5.48
CA THR A 243 40.75 -11.80 -5.51
C THR A 243 41.13 -12.14 -6.93
N LEU A 244 42.33 -11.72 -7.35
CA LEU A 244 42.97 -12.19 -8.58
C LEU A 244 43.73 -13.48 -8.27
N ARG A 245 43.59 -14.49 -9.13
CA ARG A 245 44.15 -15.83 -9.00
C ARG A 245 44.95 -16.22 -10.24
N ASP A 246 45.50 -17.43 -10.22
CA ASP A 246 46.20 -18.02 -11.36
C ASP A 246 45.34 -18.10 -12.62
N ARG A 247 44.04 -18.41 -12.50
CA ARG A 247 43.07 -18.38 -13.61
C ARG A 247 42.89 -17.00 -14.24
N ASP A 248 43.17 -15.93 -13.50
CA ASP A 248 43.11 -14.54 -13.98
C ASP A 248 44.43 -14.10 -14.64
N GLY A 249 45.39 -15.02 -14.79
CA GLY A 249 46.67 -14.78 -15.46
C GLY A 249 47.85 -14.52 -14.52
N LEU A 250 47.66 -14.63 -13.19
CA LEU A 250 48.77 -14.56 -12.25
C LEU A 250 49.73 -15.74 -12.46
N ARG A 251 51.03 -15.45 -12.58
CA ARG A 251 52.05 -16.51 -12.71
C ARG A 251 52.25 -17.34 -11.45
N SER A 252 51.93 -16.78 -10.28
CA SER A 252 52.11 -17.41 -8.97
C SER A 252 50.81 -17.27 -8.19
N ALA A 253 50.35 -18.39 -7.61
CA ALA A 253 49.22 -18.36 -6.66
C ALA A 253 49.63 -17.71 -5.34
N SER A 254 50.86 -17.95 -4.87
CA SER A 254 51.38 -17.32 -3.65
C SER A 254 52.05 -15.99 -3.98
N ILE A 255 51.54 -14.90 -3.43
CA ILE A 255 52.05 -13.54 -3.65
C ILE A 255 52.80 -13.07 -2.41
N TYR A 256 54.10 -12.79 -2.56
CA TYR A 256 55.02 -12.42 -1.48
C TYR A 256 55.42 -10.94 -1.49
N ALA A 257 55.27 -10.26 -2.63
CA ALA A 257 55.61 -8.85 -2.76
C ALA A 257 54.63 -8.16 -3.70
N ILE A 258 54.30 -6.90 -3.40
CA ILE A 258 53.42 -6.06 -4.22
C ILE A 258 54.07 -4.68 -4.34
N ALA A 259 54.13 -4.14 -5.55
CA ALA A 259 54.60 -2.79 -5.81
C ALA A 259 53.68 -2.10 -6.83
N GLY A 260 53.16 -0.92 -6.50
CA GLY A 260 52.43 -0.08 -7.45
C GLY A 260 53.36 0.72 -8.35
N THR A 261 52.83 1.19 -9.47
CA THR A 261 53.50 2.12 -10.38
C THR A 261 52.79 3.46 -10.42
N ASP A 262 53.48 4.53 -10.80
CA ASP A 262 52.92 5.88 -10.94
C ASP A 262 51.81 5.93 -12.03
N GLU A 263 51.88 5.04 -13.02
CA GLU A 263 50.84 4.85 -14.04
C GLU A 263 49.57 4.15 -13.51
N GLY A 264 49.59 3.69 -12.26
CA GLY A 264 48.48 3.00 -11.60
C GLY A 264 48.40 1.50 -11.84
N GLY A 265 49.44 0.88 -12.41
CA GLY A 265 49.59 -0.57 -12.48
C GLY A 265 50.21 -1.15 -11.21
N TYR A 266 50.26 -2.48 -11.14
CA TYR A 266 50.81 -3.21 -9.99
C TYR A 266 51.67 -4.38 -10.45
N TRP A 267 52.85 -4.52 -9.84
CA TRP A 267 53.68 -5.71 -9.92
C TRP A 267 53.37 -6.63 -8.75
N PHE A 268 53.10 -7.91 -9.07
CA PHE A 268 52.90 -8.96 -8.09
C PHE A 268 54.04 -9.97 -8.20
N GLY A 269 54.83 -10.07 -7.15
CA GLY A 269 55.92 -11.03 -7.03
C GLY A 269 55.52 -12.25 -6.23
N GLY A 270 55.77 -13.43 -6.78
CA GLY A 270 55.50 -14.70 -6.12
C GLY A 270 56.57 -15.74 -6.36
N ARG A 271 56.34 -16.95 -5.85
CA ARG A 271 57.31 -18.06 -5.87
C ARG A 271 57.82 -18.42 -7.27
N THR A 272 56.96 -18.31 -8.28
CA THR A 272 57.23 -18.74 -9.66
C THR A 272 57.57 -17.60 -10.61
N GLY A 273 57.52 -16.34 -10.16
CA GLY A 273 57.89 -15.18 -10.97
C GLY A 273 57.08 -13.92 -10.65
N LEU A 274 57.16 -12.95 -11.57
CA LEU A 274 56.50 -11.65 -11.52
C LEU A 274 55.30 -11.63 -12.48
N SER A 275 54.22 -10.94 -12.08
CA SER A 275 53.07 -10.61 -12.93
C SER A 275 52.85 -9.10 -12.89
N TYR A 276 52.59 -8.49 -14.05
CA TYR A 276 52.17 -7.08 -14.11
C TYR A 276 50.67 -7.00 -14.36
N TYR A 277 49.97 -6.31 -13.48
CA TYR A 277 48.54 -6.06 -13.56
C TYR A 277 48.31 -4.59 -13.92
N ARG A 278 47.61 -4.38 -15.04
CA ARG A 278 47.12 -3.07 -15.46
C ARG A 278 45.60 -3.04 -15.26
N PRO A 279 45.09 -2.30 -14.26
CA PRO A 279 43.66 -2.18 -14.04
C PRO A 279 42.97 -1.57 -15.26
N GLU A 280 41.82 -2.14 -15.61
CA GLU A 280 40.90 -1.52 -16.55
C GLU A 280 40.36 -0.20 -15.99
N GLN A 281 39.99 0.73 -16.87
CA GLN A 281 39.47 2.05 -16.50
C GLN A 281 37.98 2.24 -16.86
N SER A 282 37.40 1.36 -17.67
CA SER A 282 35.98 1.40 -18.03
C SER A 282 35.12 0.91 -16.87
N ALA A 283 34.03 1.62 -16.60
CA ALA A 283 33.03 1.15 -15.66
C ALA A 283 32.07 0.13 -16.33
N PRO A 284 31.62 -0.90 -15.60
CA PRO A 284 30.55 -1.77 -16.07
C PRO A 284 29.22 -1.00 -16.18
N TRP A 285 28.24 -1.56 -16.88
CA TRP A 285 26.91 -0.97 -17.01
C TRP A 285 25.86 -1.73 -16.21
N VAL A 286 24.80 -1.03 -15.80
CA VAL A 286 23.65 -1.59 -15.08
C VAL A 286 22.35 -0.88 -15.49
N HIS A 287 21.29 -1.66 -15.68
CA HIS A 287 19.95 -1.19 -16.07
C HIS A 287 18.84 -1.96 -15.34
N LEU A 288 17.84 -1.23 -14.87
CA LEU A 288 16.63 -1.82 -14.31
C LEU A 288 15.69 -2.30 -15.42
N GLN A 289 15.23 -3.54 -15.31
CA GLN A 289 14.29 -4.14 -16.26
C GLN A 289 12.85 -3.86 -15.84
N GLY A 290 12.40 -2.62 -16.06
CA GLY A 290 11.04 -2.18 -15.78
C GLY A 290 10.73 -2.03 -14.28
N ALA A 291 9.43 -1.93 -13.97
CA ALA A 291 8.96 -1.80 -12.59
C ALA A 291 9.16 -3.10 -11.79
N PRO A 292 9.34 -3.02 -10.45
CA PRO A 292 9.49 -4.20 -9.62
C PRO A 292 8.31 -5.15 -9.75
N GLY A 293 8.60 -6.44 -9.94
CA GLY A 293 7.59 -7.49 -9.95
C GLY A 293 6.88 -7.54 -8.60
N GLY A 294 5.55 -7.48 -8.62
CA GLY A 294 4.73 -7.43 -7.41
C GLY A 294 4.22 -6.03 -7.06
N ALA A 295 4.77 -4.97 -7.68
CA ALA A 295 4.24 -3.61 -7.62
C ALA A 295 3.25 -3.34 -8.77
N GLN A 296 2.29 -2.45 -8.52
CA GLN A 296 1.41 -1.89 -9.54
C GLN A 296 1.97 -0.54 -9.99
N VAL A 297 1.98 -0.28 -11.29
CA VAL A 297 2.42 1.01 -11.83
C VAL A 297 1.19 1.89 -12.03
N LEU A 298 1.16 3.04 -11.36
CA LEU A 298 0.08 4.00 -11.52
C LEU A 298 0.10 4.60 -12.93
N ALA A 299 -1.02 4.52 -13.66
CA ALA A 299 -1.08 4.95 -15.06
C ALA A 299 -0.85 6.47 -15.25
N GLU A 300 -1.18 7.28 -14.24
CA GLU A 300 -1.07 8.74 -14.30
C GLU A 300 0.35 9.25 -14.04
N THR A 301 1.08 8.61 -13.12
CA THR A 301 2.42 9.07 -12.67
C THR A 301 3.56 8.17 -13.14
N GLY A 302 3.26 6.95 -13.59
CA GLY A 302 4.27 5.91 -13.86
C GLY A 302 4.98 5.38 -12.62
N GLN A 303 4.54 5.78 -11.42
CA GLN A 303 5.18 5.42 -10.16
C GLN A 303 4.76 4.01 -9.72
N PRO A 304 5.70 3.13 -9.35
CA PRO A 304 5.36 1.82 -8.82
C PRO A 304 4.92 1.93 -7.34
N VAL A 305 3.84 1.23 -7.02
CA VAL A 305 3.20 1.17 -5.70
C VAL A 305 3.02 -0.28 -5.28
N ALA A 306 3.27 -0.59 -4.01
CA ALA A 306 3.14 -1.93 -3.46
C ALA A 306 2.49 -1.91 -2.08
N GLU A 307 1.86 -3.02 -1.68
CA GLU A 307 1.35 -3.19 -0.31
C GLU A 307 2.48 -3.62 0.64
N ALA A 308 2.44 -3.12 1.88
CA ALA A 308 3.37 -3.49 2.93
C ALA A 308 3.34 -5.00 3.21
N GLY A 309 4.52 -5.59 3.44
CA GLY A 309 4.73 -7.02 3.62
C GLY A 309 4.70 -7.84 2.31
N ARG A 310 4.41 -7.22 1.15
CA ARG A 310 4.47 -7.91 -0.14
C ARG A 310 5.90 -8.04 -0.62
N GLN A 311 6.27 -9.23 -1.08
CA GLN A 311 7.57 -9.49 -1.67
C GLN A 311 7.66 -8.89 -3.08
N LEU A 312 8.64 -8.02 -3.29
CA LEU A 312 8.93 -7.34 -4.55
C LEU A 312 10.19 -7.91 -5.18
N THR A 313 10.19 -8.01 -6.52
CA THR A 313 11.30 -8.57 -7.29
C THR A 313 11.86 -7.54 -8.26
N PHE A 314 13.11 -7.11 -8.07
CA PHE A 314 13.80 -6.19 -8.95
C PHE A 314 14.69 -6.97 -9.92
N LYS A 315 14.40 -6.84 -11.21
CA LYS A 315 15.20 -7.44 -12.28
C LYS A 315 16.21 -6.41 -12.76
N VAL A 316 17.48 -6.80 -12.74
CA VAL A 316 18.61 -5.93 -13.11
C VAL A 316 19.39 -6.62 -14.22
N ALA A 317 19.55 -5.92 -15.34
CA ALA A 317 20.49 -6.28 -16.40
C ALA A 317 21.81 -5.55 -16.15
N TYR A 318 22.93 -6.24 -16.36
CA TYR A 318 24.25 -5.67 -16.16
C TYR A 318 25.27 -6.46 -16.97
N GLY A 319 26.41 -5.84 -17.22
CA GLY A 319 27.48 -6.46 -17.97
C GLY A 319 28.71 -5.58 -18.08
N ASP A 320 29.75 -6.18 -18.61
CA ASP A 320 31.00 -5.53 -18.96
C ASP A 320 31.61 -6.28 -20.16
N LEU A 321 32.48 -5.61 -20.92
CA LEU A 321 33.10 -6.20 -22.12
C LEU A 321 34.33 -7.05 -21.79
N LEU A 322 35.08 -6.70 -20.74
CA LEU A 322 36.35 -7.31 -20.38
C LEU A 322 36.24 -8.22 -19.16
N THR A 323 35.25 -7.98 -18.30
CA THR A 323 34.99 -8.77 -17.09
C THR A 323 33.88 -9.80 -17.32
N PRO A 324 34.18 -11.11 -17.14
CA PRO A 324 33.18 -12.16 -17.16
C PRO A 324 32.05 -11.94 -16.16
N ARG A 325 30.84 -12.41 -16.49
CA ARG A 325 29.63 -12.13 -15.69
C ARG A 325 29.68 -12.69 -14.27
N ASP A 326 30.42 -13.77 -14.05
CA ASP A 326 30.62 -14.41 -12.75
C ASP A 326 31.62 -13.69 -11.84
N GLU A 327 32.48 -12.85 -12.42
CA GLU A 327 33.42 -11.97 -11.69
C GLU A 327 32.82 -10.58 -11.41
N LEU A 328 31.73 -10.21 -12.09
CA LEU A 328 30.95 -9.01 -11.79
C LEU A 328 30.23 -9.12 -10.45
N LYS A 329 30.30 -8.05 -9.66
CA LYS A 329 29.64 -7.94 -8.35
C LYS A 329 28.52 -6.93 -8.41
N THR A 330 27.34 -7.32 -7.92
CA THR A 330 26.13 -6.50 -7.93
C THR A 330 25.77 -6.05 -6.52
N PHE A 331 25.53 -4.75 -6.36
CA PHE A 331 25.26 -4.13 -5.07
C PHE A 331 23.94 -3.39 -5.09
N TYR A 332 23.24 -3.40 -3.95
CA TYR A 332 22.08 -2.56 -3.71
C TYR A 332 22.19 -1.87 -2.36
N ARG A 333 21.51 -0.73 -2.20
CA ARG A 333 21.25 -0.11 -0.91
C ARG A 333 19.88 0.54 -0.90
N LEU A 334 19.35 0.75 0.31
CA LEU A 334 18.08 1.45 0.50
C LEU A 334 18.36 2.86 1.00
N THR A 335 17.78 3.84 0.33
CA THR A 335 17.87 5.25 0.69
C THR A 335 16.45 5.83 0.82
N GLY A 336 16.25 6.80 1.73
CA GLY A 336 14.95 7.48 1.91
C GLY A 336 14.62 7.75 3.38
N ALA A 337 13.68 8.68 3.62
CA ALA A 337 13.33 9.16 4.96
C ALA A 337 12.82 8.06 5.92
N ASN A 338 12.28 6.96 5.37
CA ASN A 338 11.74 5.83 6.13
C ASN A 338 12.59 4.54 5.98
N ALA A 339 13.74 4.59 5.29
CA ALA A 339 14.66 3.47 5.25
C ALA A 339 15.40 3.37 6.60
N PRO A 340 15.44 2.21 7.26
CA PRO A 340 16.24 2.05 8.48
C PRO A 340 17.70 2.37 8.17
N GLU A 341 18.36 3.16 9.02
CA GLU A 341 19.77 3.60 8.80
C GLU A 341 20.72 2.42 8.51
N VAL A 342 20.41 1.24 9.04
CA VAL A 342 21.12 -0.03 8.84
C VAL A 342 21.22 -0.46 7.36
N PHE A 343 20.40 0.09 6.46
CA PHE A 343 20.39 -0.24 5.03
C PHE A 343 20.98 0.85 4.12
N ASN A 344 21.59 1.89 4.67
CA ASN A 344 22.29 2.92 3.89
C ASN A 344 23.60 2.41 3.27
N ASP A 345 24.16 1.32 3.81
CA ASP A 345 25.38 0.71 3.30
C ASP A 345 25.11 -0.20 2.10
N TRP A 346 26.07 -0.26 1.18
CA TRP A 346 26.01 -1.13 0.02
C TRP A 346 26.08 -2.60 0.41
N ARG A 347 25.20 -3.41 -0.16
CA ARG A 347 25.13 -4.86 0.08
C ARG A 347 25.20 -5.64 -1.22
N GLU A 348 26.02 -6.68 -1.25
CA GLU A 348 26.06 -7.60 -2.38
C GLU A 348 24.74 -8.38 -2.46
N PHE A 349 24.23 -8.57 -3.67
CA PHE A 349 23.07 -9.44 -3.94
C PHE A 349 23.28 -10.19 -5.26
N ARG A 350 22.50 -11.25 -5.49
CA ARG A 350 22.44 -11.92 -6.80
C ARG A 350 21.12 -11.58 -7.48
N PRO A 351 21.12 -10.97 -8.68
CA PRO A 351 19.90 -10.65 -9.40
C PRO A 351 19.09 -11.91 -9.75
N PRO A 352 17.74 -11.86 -9.67
CA PRO A 352 16.96 -10.70 -9.26
C PRO A 352 16.96 -10.47 -7.73
N LEU A 353 16.92 -9.21 -7.31
CA LEU A 353 16.78 -8.87 -5.88
C LEU A 353 15.33 -9.09 -5.45
N ALA A 354 15.12 -9.84 -4.37
CA ALA A 354 13.81 -10.01 -3.76
C ALA A 354 13.78 -9.40 -2.36
N ILE A 355 12.90 -8.44 -2.11
CA ILE A 355 12.79 -7.71 -0.84
C ILE A 355 11.33 -7.38 -0.52
N ALA A 356 10.95 -7.41 0.75
CA ALA A 356 9.65 -6.96 1.24
C ALA A 356 9.86 -5.75 2.16
N PHE A 357 8.88 -4.84 2.15
CA PHE A 357 8.89 -3.64 2.99
C PHE A 357 7.72 -3.73 3.95
N ASP A 358 7.99 -3.86 5.26
CA ASP A 358 6.94 -4.04 6.27
C ASP A 358 6.26 -2.72 6.66
N ASP A 359 6.98 -1.62 6.53
CA ASP A 359 6.49 -0.28 6.83
C ASP A 359 6.00 0.44 5.58
N ALA A 360 4.95 1.23 5.74
CA ALA A 360 4.47 2.12 4.70
C ALA A 360 5.42 3.31 4.55
N GLY A 361 5.70 3.72 3.31
CA GLY A 361 6.63 4.81 3.05
C GLY A 361 7.10 4.90 1.62
N ASN A 362 7.90 5.92 1.35
CA ASN A 362 8.59 6.07 0.08
C ASN A 362 10.03 5.55 0.24
N TYR A 363 10.41 4.65 -0.64
CA TYR A 363 11.73 4.03 -0.67
C TYR A 363 12.41 4.36 -1.99
N ALA A 364 13.70 4.68 -1.94
CA ALA A 364 14.58 4.66 -3.09
C ALA A 364 15.53 3.47 -2.93
N ILE A 365 15.58 2.62 -3.95
CA ILE A 365 16.52 1.51 -3.99
C ILE A 365 17.55 1.83 -5.05
N GLU A 366 18.80 1.87 -4.64
CA GLU A 366 19.92 2.16 -5.50
C GLU A 366 20.63 0.87 -5.87
N PHE A 367 21.06 0.75 -7.13
CA PHE A 367 21.76 -0.40 -7.67
C PHE A 367 23.03 0.07 -8.37
N ARG A 368 24.12 -0.68 -8.17
CA ARG A 368 25.36 -0.50 -8.93
C ARG A 368 26.04 -1.84 -9.14
N VAL A 369 26.98 -1.86 -10.07
CA VAL A 369 27.78 -3.03 -10.40
C VAL A 369 29.24 -2.67 -10.37
N ARG A 370 30.08 -3.62 -9.97
CA ARG A 370 31.53 -3.48 -9.92
C ARG A 370 32.18 -4.57 -10.77
N ASP A 371 33.21 -4.20 -11.51
CA ASP A 371 34.05 -5.13 -12.26
C ASP A 371 35.18 -5.74 -11.40
N GLN A 372 36.09 -6.49 -12.03
CA GLN A 372 37.25 -7.09 -11.35
C GLN A 372 38.37 -6.06 -11.06
N ALA A 373 38.40 -4.94 -11.79
CA ALA A 373 39.31 -3.81 -11.59
C ALA A 373 38.79 -2.79 -10.55
N PHE A 374 37.63 -3.05 -9.93
CA PHE A 374 36.94 -2.21 -8.97
C PHE A 374 36.45 -0.88 -9.55
N ASN A 375 36.16 -0.82 -10.85
CA ASN A 375 35.36 0.25 -11.41
C ASN A 375 33.89 -0.01 -11.09
N TYR A 376 33.20 1.03 -10.63
CA TYR A 376 31.78 0.97 -10.32
C TYR A 376 30.98 1.65 -11.42
N SER A 377 29.86 1.04 -11.80
CA SER A 377 28.86 1.65 -12.67
C SER A 377 28.28 2.91 -12.03
N ASP A 378 27.68 3.76 -12.86
CA ASP A 378 26.73 4.76 -12.37
C ASP A 378 25.61 4.09 -11.57
N VAL A 379 25.09 4.81 -10.57
CA VAL A 379 24.03 4.32 -9.70
C VAL A 379 22.69 4.41 -10.43
N GLN A 380 21.98 3.29 -10.53
CA GLN A 380 20.59 3.22 -10.99
C GLN A 380 19.64 3.27 -9.81
N VAL A 381 18.63 4.13 -9.86
CA VAL A 381 17.69 4.35 -8.77
C VAL A 381 16.29 3.87 -9.18
N SER A 382 15.65 3.08 -8.32
CA SER A 382 14.23 2.74 -8.40
C SER A 382 13.50 3.34 -7.21
N THR A 383 12.57 4.26 -7.46
CA THR A 383 11.67 4.79 -6.42
C THR A 383 10.41 3.94 -6.32
N LEU A 384 9.95 3.69 -5.11
CA LEU A 384 8.78 2.85 -4.81
C LEU A 384 7.97 3.49 -3.66
N THR A 385 6.65 3.47 -3.77
CA THR A 385 5.75 3.79 -2.66
C THR A 385 5.13 2.53 -2.10
N VAL A 386 5.26 2.32 -0.79
CA VAL A 386 4.67 1.21 -0.06
C VAL A 386 3.50 1.71 0.75
N GLU A 387 2.32 1.17 0.47
CA GLU A 387 1.08 1.49 1.16
C GLU A 387 0.83 0.51 2.31
N PRO A 388 0.21 0.94 3.42
CA PRO A 388 -0.06 0.06 4.55
C PRO A 388 -0.96 -1.10 4.12
N ALA A 389 -0.62 -2.32 4.57
CA ALA A 389 -1.38 -3.52 4.25
C ALA A 389 -2.86 -3.35 4.63
N ALA A 390 -3.75 -3.62 3.68
CA ALA A 390 -5.19 -3.54 3.92
C ALA A 390 -5.57 -4.50 5.07
N ARG A 391 -5.98 -3.96 6.22
CA ARG A 391 -6.51 -4.78 7.33
C ARG A 391 -7.84 -5.40 6.88
N VAL A 392 -7.79 -6.65 6.45
CA VAL A 392 -8.95 -7.46 6.10
C VAL A 392 -9.54 -8.13 7.34
N VAL A 393 -10.86 -8.05 7.48
CA VAL A 393 -11.64 -8.76 8.51
C VAL A 393 -12.24 -9.99 7.86
N ARG A 394 -12.05 -11.17 8.47
CA ARG A 394 -12.68 -12.40 8.01
C ARG A 394 -14.13 -12.42 8.51
N VAL A 395 -15.06 -12.22 7.59
CA VAL A 395 -16.50 -12.26 7.86
C VAL A 395 -17.02 -13.66 7.48
N PRO A 396 -17.75 -14.36 8.37
CA PRO A 396 -18.38 -15.63 8.01
C PRO A 396 -19.20 -15.49 6.73
N TRP A 397 -19.10 -16.46 5.82
CA TRP A 397 -19.83 -16.53 4.53
C TRP A 397 -19.44 -15.49 3.46
N LEU A 398 -18.94 -14.31 3.85
CA LEU A 398 -18.50 -13.22 2.97
C LEU A 398 -17.00 -13.23 2.65
N GLY A 399 -16.20 -14.04 3.35
CA GLY A 399 -14.77 -14.15 3.12
C GLY A 399 -13.95 -13.02 3.76
N GLN A 400 -12.82 -12.67 3.15
CA GLN A 400 -11.97 -11.56 3.62
C GLN A 400 -12.49 -10.24 3.05
N VAL A 401 -12.92 -9.34 3.93
CA VAL A 401 -13.51 -8.04 3.56
C VAL A 401 -12.65 -6.92 4.12
N PRO A 402 -12.30 -5.87 3.35
CA PRO A 402 -11.56 -4.73 3.87
C PRO A 402 -12.27 -4.09 5.07
N ARG A 403 -11.53 -3.65 6.09
CA ARG A 403 -12.11 -3.08 7.33
C ARG A 403 -13.12 -1.96 7.07
N ASN A 404 -12.86 -1.09 6.11
CA ASN A 404 -13.76 0.03 5.78
C ASN A 404 -15.10 -0.49 5.24
N THR A 405 -15.07 -1.43 4.31
CA THR A 405 -16.27 -2.10 3.78
C THR A 405 -17.03 -2.83 4.89
N PHE A 406 -16.33 -3.51 5.80
CA PHE A 406 -16.95 -4.15 6.96
C PHE A 406 -17.65 -3.13 7.88
N GLN A 407 -17.01 -2.00 8.19
CA GLN A 407 -17.61 -0.93 8.99
C GLN A 407 -18.87 -0.36 8.32
N THR A 408 -18.83 -0.15 7.00
CA THR A 408 -20.01 0.30 6.24
C THR A 408 -21.14 -0.71 6.30
N LEU A 409 -20.86 -2.01 6.14
CA LEU A 409 -21.86 -3.08 6.24
C LEU A 409 -22.49 -3.15 7.63
N VAL A 410 -21.69 -3.01 8.70
CA VAL A 410 -22.20 -2.96 10.08
C VAL A 410 -23.10 -1.75 10.29
N ALA A 411 -22.71 -0.57 9.79
CA ALA A 411 -23.53 0.64 9.88
C ALA A 411 -24.86 0.49 9.14
N LEU A 412 -24.85 -0.02 7.91
CA LEU A 412 -26.06 -0.31 7.14
C LEU A 412 -26.96 -1.33 7.84
N GLY A 413 -26.38 -2.37 8.44
CA GLY A 413 -27.12 -3.38 9.21
C GLY A 413 -27.82 -2.78 10.44
N LEU A 414 -27.17 -1.85 11.16
CA LEU A 414 -27.76 -1.14 12.29
C LEU A 414 -28.94 -0.25 11.86
N VAL A 415 -28.81 0.46 10.74
CA VAL A 415 -29.90 1.29 10.19
C VAL A 415 -31.11 0.42 9.80
N ALA A 416 -30.86 -0.72 9.15
CA ALA A 416 -31.93 -1.66 8.79
C ALA A 416 -32.65 -2.21 10.04
N LEU A 417 -31.90 -2.59 11.09
CA LEU A 417 -32.47 -3.07 12.35
C LEU A 417 -33.36 -2.02 13.03
N LEU A 418 -32.93 -0.75 13.05
CA LEU A 418 -33.74 0.35 13.58
C LEU A 418 -35.02 0.55 12.76
N GLY A 419 -34.95 0.45 11.43
CA GLY A 419 -36.11 0.49 10.56
C GLY A 419 -37.11 -0.63 10.82
N PHE A 420 -36.63 -1.88 10.95
CA PHE A 420 -37.49 -3.03 11.27
C PHE A 420 -38.15 -2.91 12.65
N ALA A 421 -37.43 -2.39 13.65
CA ALA A 421 -37.96 -2.16 14.99
C ALA A 421 -39.10 -1.13 14.98
N TYR A 422 -38.95 -0.04 14.21
CA TYR A 422 -39.97 0.99 14.04
C TYR A 422 -41.26 0.42 13.41
N VAL A 423 -41.14 -0.26 12.27
CA VAL A 423 -42.29 -0.87 11.56
C VAL A 423 -43.00 -1.90 12.43
N SER A 424 -42.24 -2.74 13.15
CA SER A 424 -42.83 -3.73 14.07
C SER A 424 -43.60 -3.06 15.21
N MET A 425 -43.09 -1.95 15.74
CA MET A 425 -43.75 -1.18 16.80
C MET A 425 -45.06 -0.55 16.31
N GLU A 426 -45.09 -0.05 15.07
CA GLU A 426 -46.27 0.53 14.44
C GLU A 426 -47.39 -0.51 14.23
N ILE A 427 -47.04 -1.72 13.75
CA ILE A 427 -47.99 -2.84 13.56
C ILE A 427 -48.60 -3.26 14.90
N VAL A 428 -47.80 -3.36 15.96
CA VAL A 428 -48.29 -3.73 17.29
C VAL A 428 -49.23 -2.66 17.86
N GLN A 429 -48.90 -1.38 17.67
CA GLN A 429 -49.77 -0.28 18.10
C GLN A 429 -51.10 -0.23 17.33
N GLY A 430 -51.09 -0.54 16.03
CA GLY A 430 -52.30 -0.64 15.22
C GLY A 430 -53.25 -1.72 15.73
N ARG A 431 -52.72 -2.92 16.03
CA ARG A 431 -53.53 -4.04 16.58
C ARG A 431 -54.11 -3.73 17.96
N ARG A 432 -53.40 -2.97 18.80
CA ARG A 432 -53.91 -2.55 20.13
C ARG A 432 -55.10 -1.60 20.02
N ARG A 433 -55.07 -0.64 19.09
CA ARG A 433 -56.18 0.32 18.88
C ARG A 433 -57.49 -0.36 18.48
N VAL A 434 -57.41 -1.40 17.63
CA VAL A 434 -58.58 -2.17 17.19
C VAL A 434 -59.14 -3.05 18.33
N ALA A 435 -58.27 -3.67 19.13
CA ALA A 435 -58.68 -4.48 20.27
C ALA A 435 -59.36 -3.65 21.38
N GLU A 436 -58.85 -2.46 21.67
CA GLU A 436 -59.45 -1.54 22.66
C GLU A 436 -60.83 -1.01 22.23
N ALA A 437 -61.05 -0.81 20.93
CA ALA A 437 -62.34 -0.39 20.39
C ALA A 437 -63.42 -1.49 20.50
N MET A 438 -63.06 -2.77 20.27
CA MET A 438 -64.00 -3.90 20.42
C MET A 438 -64.41 -4.15 21.87
N ILE A 439 -63.49 -3.95 22.84
CA ILE A 439 -63.77 -4.22 24.26
C ILE A 439 -64.75 -3.19 24.87
N ARG A 440 -64.86 -1.98 24.30
CA ARG A 440 -65.70 -0.91 24.86
C ARG A 440 -67.16 -0.88 24.35
N SER A 441 -67.61 -1.86 23.54
CA SER A 441 -68.97 -1.91 22.98
C SER A 441 -69.46 -0.58 22.37
N TYR A 442 -68.54 0.21 21.81
CA TYR A 442 -68.87 1.47 21.16
C TYR A 442 -69.36 1.15 19.75
N ASN A 443 -70.63 1.43 19.46
CA ASN A 443 -71.19 1.31 18.12
C ASN A 443 -70.98 2.64 17.38
N PRO A 444 -69.95 2.77 16.52
CA PRO A 444 -69.61 4.05 15.88
C PRO A 444 -70.69 4.54 14.91
N TYR A 445 -71.71 3.73 14.63
CA TYR A 445 -72.79 4.07 13.70
C TYR A 445 -74.02 4.68 14.38
N VAL A 446 -74.05 4.72 15.72
CA VAL A 446 -75.19 5.24 16.52
C VAL A 446 -74.89 6.62 17.12
N SER A 447 -73.62 7.03 17.15
CA SER A 447 -73.16 8.26 17.81
C SER A 447 -72.58 9.29 16.83
N GLY A 448 -73.42 10.25 16.42
CA GLY A 448 -72.93 11.42 15.69
C GLY A 448 -72.43 11.13 14.28
N GLU A 449 -71.75 12.11 13.67
CA GLU A 449 -71.43 12.26 12.25
C GLU A 449 -71.20 10.96 11.44
N PRO A 450 -71.58 10.93 10.14
CA PRO A 450 -71.39 9.75 9.28
C PRO A 450 -69.93 9.27 9.27
N VAL A 451 -69.71 7.97 9.45
CA VAL A 451 -68.36 7.38 9.45
C VAL A 451 -67.83 7.34 8.01
N ARG A 452 -66.95 8.27 7.67
CA ARG A 452 -66.36 8.39 6.33
C ARG A 452 -65.09 7.56 6.12
N ARG A 453 -64.42 7.11 7.17
CA ARG A 453 -63.17 6.32 7.06
C ARG A 453 -63.46 4.82 7.02
N GLU A 454 -62.87 4.12 6.05
CA GLU A 454 -63.05 2.67 5.89
C GLU A 454 -62.54 1.84 7.07
N ASP A 455 -61.45 2.26 7.73
CA ASP A 455 -60.88 1.56 8.89
C ASP A 455 -61.81 1.57 10.11
N MET A 456 -62.87 2.37 10.07
CA MET A 456 -63.91 2.49 11.09
C MET A 456 -65.23 1.82 10.68
N PHE A 457 -65.32 1.22 9.48
CA PHE A 457 -66.50 0.49 8.98
C PHE A 457 -66.38 -1.03 9.13
N PHE A 458 -66.33 -1.56 10.35
CA PHE A 458 -66.18 -3.00 10.61
C PHE A 458 -67.53 -3.76 10.66
N GLY A 459 -67.50 -5.03 10.22
CA GLY A 459 -68.58 -6.01 10.42
C GLY A 459 -69.78 -5.96 9.46
N ARG A 460 -69.85 -4.98 8.55
CA ARG A 460 -70.98 -4.82 7.60
C ARG A 460 -70.63 -5.01 6.11
N HIS A 461 -69.41 -5.43 5.81
CA HIS A 461 -68.96 -5.71 4.42
C HIS A 461 -69.87 -6.71 3.69
N ASN A 462 -70.30 -7.79 4.36
CA ASN A 462 -71.21 -8.79 3.78
C ASN A 462 -72.64 -8.25 3.52
N LEU A 463 -73.02 -7.14 4.16
CA LEU A 463 -74.30 -6.47 3.89
C LEU A 463 -74.16 -5.56 2.66
N LEU A 464 -73.08 -4.78 2.57
CA LEU A 464 -72.80 -3.94 1.40
C LEU A 464 -72.74 -4.77 0.12
N GLN A 465 -72.02 -5.89 0.14
CA GLN A 465 -71.93 -6.76 -1.04
C GLN A 465 -73.31 -7.27 -1.49
N ARG A 466 -74.15 -7.70 -0.55
CA ARG A 466 -75.53 -8.14 -0.86
C ARG A 466 -76.40 -7.02 -1.45
N ILE A 467 -76.20 -5.78 -1.00
CA ILE A 467 -76.90 -4.62 -1.55
C ILE A 467 -76.46 -4.40 -3.01
N ILE A 468 -75.16 -4.42 -3.28
CA ILE A 468 -74.61 -4.29 -4.64
C ILE A 468 -75.17 -5.37 -5.57
N ASP A 469 -75.14 -6.64 -5.14
CA ASP A 469 -75.65 -7.77 -5.94
C ASP A 469 -77.16 -7.62 -6.26
N THR A 470 -77.93 -6.92 -5.42
CA THR A 470 -79.38 -6.70 -5.62
C THR A 470 -79.69 -5.52 -6.55
N LEU A 471 -78.74 -4.58 -6.73
CA LEU A 471 -78.94 -3.34 -7.49
C LEU A 471 -78.95 -3.50 -9.02
N HIS A 472 -78.57 -4.68 -9.52
CA HIS A 472 -78.52 -4.98 -10.95
C HIS A 472 -79.82 -4.62 -11.68
N ASN A 473 -80.98 -4.95 -11.10
CA ASN A 473 -82.29 -4.68 -11.72
C ASN A 473 -83.32 -4.04 -10.78
N ASN A 474 -82.96 -3.74 -9.53
CA ASN A 474 -83.90 -3.26 -8.52
C ASN A 474 -83.49 -1.90 -7.95
N SER A 475 -84.48 -1.10 -7.54
CA SER A 475 -84.28 -0.01 -6.61
C SER A 475 -84.52 -0.51 -5.19
N ILE A 476 -83.71 -0.08 -4.23
CA ILE A 476 -83.74 -0.57 -2.85
C ILE A 476 -84.21 0.55 -1.93
N MET A 477 -85.10 0.21 -1.00
CA MET A 477 -85.57 1.13 0.03
C MET A 477 -85.07 0.68 1.40
N ILE A 478 -84.48 1.60 2.15
CA ILE A 478 -83.91 1.38 3.49
C ILE A 478 -84.66 2.26 4.48
N HIS A 479 -85.56 1.67 5.27
CA HIS A 479 -86.31 2.39 6.29
C HIS A 479 -85.94 1.93 7.71
N GLY A 480 -86.11 2.81 8.70
CA GLY A 480 -85.88 2.48 10.12
C GLY A 480 -85.66 3.72 10.99
N GLU A 481 -85.51 3.53 12.30
CA GLU A 481 -85.37 4.63 13.26
C GLU A 481 -84.17 5.57 12.97
N ARG A 482 -84.21 6.78 13.52
CA ARG A 482 -83.07 7.72 13.44
C ARG A 482 -81.84 7.10 14.12
N ARG A 483 -80.64 7.41 13.60
CA ARG A 483 -79.33 6.98 14.16
C ARG A 483 -79.00 5.49 14.07
N ILE A 484 -79.58 4.77 13.10
CA ILE A 484 -79.17 3.38 12.79
C ILE A 484 -78.00 3.28 11.77
N GLY A 485 -77.45 4.43 11.36
CA GLY A 485 -76.34 4.54 10.42
C GLY A 485 -76.73 4.45 8.94
N LYS A 486 -77.95 4.88 8.55
CA LYS A 486 -78.41 4.89 7.14
C LYS A 486 -77.53 5.76 6.25
N THR A 487 -77.28 7.00 6.67
CA THR A 487 -76.36 7.93 5.97
C THR A 487 -74.97 7.33 5.82
N THR A 488 -74.40 6.76 6.90
CA THR A 488 -73.11 6.06 6.84
C THR A 488 -73.14 4.89 5.86
N LEU A 489 -74.23 4.11 5.82
CA LEU A 489 -74.39 2.99 4.89
C LEU A 489 -74.45 3.48 3.43
N LEU A 490 -75.16 4.57 3.15
CA LEU A 490 -75.20 5.17 1.81
C LEU A 490 -73.83 5.70 1.38
N TYR A 491 -73.09 6.38 2.26
CA TYR A 491 -71.72 6.84 1.95
C TYR A 491 -70.77 5.68 1.65
N GLN A 492 -70.81 4.62 2.45
CA GLN A 492 -69.95 3.45 2.24
C GLN A 492 -70.37 2.66 0.99
N LEU A 493 -71.68 2.62 0.69
CA LEU A 493 -72.18 2.04 -0.56
C LEU A 493 -71.74 2.87 -1.77
N ALA A 494 -71.75 4.20 -1.69
CA ALA A 494 -71.25 5.08 -2.75
C ALA A 494 -69.78 4.78 -3.06
N SER A 495 -68.92 4.79 -2.02
CA SER A 495 -67.49 4.48 -2.15
C SER A 495 -67.27 3.10 -2.75
N ARG A 496 -68.05 2.10 -2.30
CA ARG A 496 -67.89 0.74 -2.79
C ARG A 496 -68.38 0.53 -4.22
N LEU A 497 -69.45 1.23 -4.62
CA LEU A 497 -69.95 1.20 -6.00
C LEU A 497 -68.97 1.86 -6.98
N GLU A 498 -68.16 2.83 -6.55
CA GLU A 498 -67.08 3.41 -7.37
C GLU A 498 -65.91 2.44 -7.58
N GLU A 499 -65.63 1.59 -6.59
CA GLU A 499 -64.50 0.64 -6.64
C GLU A 499 -64.86 -0.75 -7.18
N VAL A 500 -66.15 -1.13 -7.17
CA VAL A 500 -66.55 -2.50 -7.48
C VAL A 500 -66.39 -2.78 -8.98
N GLU A 501 -65.57 -3.79 -9.30
CA GLU A 501 -65.49 -4.31 -10.66
C GLU A 501 -66.60 -5.34 -10.90
N ASP A 502 -67.78 -4.85 -11.30
CA ASP A 502 -68.90 -5.70 -11.70
C ASP A 502 -68.74 -6.22 -13.14
N PRO A 503 -69.03 -7.50 -13.43
CA PRO A 503 -68.88 -8.05 -14.78
C PRO A 503 -69.85 -7.45 -15.81
N ASP A 504 -71.05 -7.05 -15.38
CA ASP A 504 -72.16 -6.70 -16.28
C ASP A 504 -72.43 -5.19 -16.31
N TYR A 505 -72.19 -4.48 -15.20
CA TYR A 505 -72.56 -3.07 -15.06
C TYR A 505 -71.38 -2.15 -14.74
N TRP A 506 -71.47 -0.92 -15.25
CA TRP A 506 -70.70 0.21 -14.75
C TRP A 506 -71.60 1.07 -13.86
N PHE A 507 -71.33 1.07 -12.56
CA PHE A 507 -72.10 1.83 -11.59
C PHE A 507 -71.61 3.27 -11.49
N VAL A 508 -72.54 4.21 -11.55
CA VAL A 508 -72.29 5.62 -11.29
C VAL A 508 -73.13 6.04 -10.08
N PRO A 509 -72.58 5.98 -8.85
CA PRO A 509 -73.32 6.36 -7.65
C PRO A 509 -73.36 7.89 -7.48
N ILE A 510 -74.53 8.42 -7.16
CA ILE A 510 -74.76 9.84 -6.88
C ILE A 510 -75.43 9.94 -5.53
N PHE A 511 -74.73 10.52 -4.56
CA PHE A 511 -75.29 10.78 -3.24
C PHE A 511 -76.11 12.08 -3.27
N ILE A 512 -77.35 12.00 -2.81
CA ILE A 512 -78.30 13.12 -2.79
C ILE A 512 -78.90 13.21 -1.39
N ASP A 513 -78.66 14.32 -0.71
CA ASP A 513 -79.30 14.63 0.57
C ASP A 513 -80.51 15.54 0.33
N LEU A 514 -81.71 15.06 0.65
CA LEU A 514 -82.94 15.80 0.41
C LEU A 514 -83.30 16.76 1.55
N GLU A 515 -82.55 16.78 2.65
CA GLU A 515 -82.87 17.61 3.82
C GLU A 515 -83.06 19.09 3.44
N GLY A 516 -84.21 19.66 3.80
CA GLY A 516 -84.53 21.07 3.55
C GLY A 516 -84.89 21.43 2.11
N THR A 517 -84.98 20.45 1.20
CA THR A 517 -85.39 20.70 -0.19
C THR A 517 -86.87 21.11 -0.27
N ARG A 518 -87.18 22.18 -1.03
CA ARG A 518 -88.55 22.64 -1.28
C ARG A 518 -89.13 21.97 -2.54
N GLN A 519 -90.43 21.69 -2.53
CA GLN A 519 -91.14 21.04 -3.65
C GLN A 519 -90.93 21.76 -4.99
N GLU A 520 -91.03 23.10 -4.98
CA GLU A 520 -90.93 23.95 -6.19
C GLU A 520 -89.57 23.84 -6.90
N THR A 521 -88.51 23.48 -6.17
CA THR A 521 -87.14 23.39 -6.70
C THR A 521 -86.61 21.97 -6.75
N PHE A 522 -87.45 20.97 -6.48
CA PHE A 522 -87.04 19.58 -6.28
C PHE A 522 -86.37 18.97 -7.51
N PHE A 523 -87.00 19.07 -8.68
CA PHE A 523 -86.42 18.52 -9.93
C PHE A 523 -85.15 19.27 -10.36
N HIS A 524 -85.06 20.57 -10.08
CA HIS A 524 -83.84 21.33 -10.31
C HIS A 524 -82.70 20.83 -9.41
N PHE A 525 -82.97 20.63 -8.11
CA PHE A 525 -81.96 20.12 -7.18
C PHE A 525 -81.44 18.73 -7.59
N LEU A 526 -82.35 17.82 -7.97
CA LEU A 526 -81.95 16.49 -8.45
C LEU A 526 -81.03 16.54 -9.67
N ILE A 527 -81.35 17.36 -10.68
CA ILE A 527 -80.51 17.44 -11.88
C ILE A 527 -79.17 18.12 -11.58
N GLU A 528 -79.14 19.10 -10.67
CA GLU A 528 -77.93 19.80 -10.22
C GLU A 528 -76.93 18.82 -9.58
N GLU A 529 -77.37 17.95 -8.68
CA GLU A 529 -76.52 16.91 -8.06
C GLU A 529 -76.01 15.89 -9.08
N ILE A 530 -76.87 15.50 -10.04
CA ILE A 530 -76.48 14.58 -11.11
C ILE A 530 -75.41 15.20 -12.01
N VAL A 531 -75.61 16.44 -12.46
CA VAL A 531 -74.65 17.15 -13.32
C VAL A 531 -73.32 17.34 -12.61
N HIS A 532 -73.35 17.77 -11.34
CA HIS A 532 -72.14 17.96 -10.55
C HIS A 532 -71.35 16.66 -10.40
N LYS A 533 -72.01 15.52 -10.16
CA LYS A 533 -71.29 14.23 -10.11
C LYS A 533 -70.74 13.83 -11.47
N VAL A 534 -71.52 13.97 -12.54
CA VAL A 534 -71.11 13.57 -13.90
C VAL A 534 -69.91 14.39 -14.41
N GLN A 535 -69.86 15.70 -14.13
CA GLN A 535 -68.71 16.54 -14.47
C GLN A 535 -67.40 16.10 -13.80
N ASN A 536 -67.49 15.43 -12.64
CA ASN A 536 -66.34 14.95 -11.88
C ASN A 536 -65.90 13.52 -12.26
N ILE A 537 -66.65 12.80 -13.09
CA ILE A 537 -66.29 11.42 -13.50
C ILE A 537 -65.10 11.44 -14.46
N ASP A 538 -65.14 12.27 -15.50
CA ASP A 538 -64.03 12.45 -16.44
C ASP A 538 -64.19 13.73 -17.27
N SER A 539 -63.08 14.40 -17.60
CA SER A 539 -63.03 15.64 -18.39
C SER A 539 -63.14 15.40 -19.90
N SER A 540 -63.82 14.32 -20.31
CA SER A 540 -64.00 13.99 -21.73
C SER A 540 -64.85 15.07 -22.42
N ALA A 541 -64.42 15.50 -23.61
CA ALA A 541 -65.08 16.57 -24.36
C ALA A 541 -66.56 16.25 -24.68
N GLU A 542 -66.90 14.97 -24.79
CA GLU A 542 -68.27 14.49 -25.05
C GLU A 542 -69.20 14.73 -23.85
N LEU A 543 -68.77 14.38 -22.63
CA LEU A 543 -69.56 14.61 -21.42
C LEU A 543 -69.71 16.11 -21.15
N LEU A 544 -68.64 16.89 -21.29
CA LEU A 544 -68.66 18.34 -21.11
C LEU A 544 -69.63 19.01 -22.09
N SER A 545 -69.55 18.66 -23.38
CA SER A 545 -70.47 19.20 -24.39
C SER A 545 -71.94 18.83 -24.13
N ALA A 546 -72.21 17.63 -23.59
CA ALA A 546 -73.58 17.24 -23.24
C ALA A 546 -74.10 18.00 -22.02
N MET A 547 -73.25 18.30 -21.02
CA MET A 547 -73.62 19.06 -19.83
C MET A 547 -73.89 20.53 -20.14
N GLU A 548 -73.17 21.13 -21.09
CA GLU A 548 -73.39 22.54 -21.52
C GLU A 548 -74.72 22.74 -22.26
N GLN A 549 -75.22 21.71 -22.95
CA GLN A 549 -76.45 21.77 -23.75
C GLN A 549 -77.74 21.54 -22.95
N LEU A 550 -77.63 21.32 -21.63
CA LEU A 550 -78.78 21.06 -20.77
C LEU A 550 -79.66 22.31 -20.61
N HIS A 551 -80.96 22.10 -20.59
CA HIS A 551 -81.93 23.17 -20.38
C HIS A 551 -81.85 23.75 -18.96
N TYR A 552 -81.42 22.96 -17.97
CA TYR A 552 -81.36 23.37 -16.56
C TYR A 552 -80.56 24.66 -16.32
N HIS A 553 -79.52 24.94 -17.12
CA HIS A 553 -78.74 26.18 -17.02
C HIS A 553 -79.55 27.44 -17.33
N ASN A 554 -80.61 27.32 -18.12
CA ASN A 554 -81.32 28.43 -18.73
C ASN A 554 -82.76 28.61 -18.19
N VAL A 555 -83.17 27.80 -17.22
CA VAL A 555 -84.51 27.83 -16.62
C VAL A 555 -84.35 28.18 -15.13
N ALA A 556 -85.17 29.10 -14.62
CA ALA A 556 -85.13 29.45 -13.21
C ALA A 556 -85.49 28.22 -12.34
N ARG A 557 -84.88 28.08 -11.16
CA ARG A 557 -85.01 26.89 -10.30
C ARG A 557 -86.46 26.47 -10.01
N ALA A 558 -87.37 27.44 -9.89
CA ALA A 558 -88.79 27.21 -9.60
C ALA A 558 -89.63 26.89 -10.84
N ASP A 559 -89.13 27.21 -12.04
CA ASP A 559 -89.81 27.00 -13.33
C ASP A 559 -89.37 25.67 -13.99
N TYR A 560 -88.43 24.95 -13.37
CA TYR A 560 -87.89 23.69 -13.88
C TYR A 560 -88.79 22.50 -13.48
N THR A 561 -89.57 22.00 -14.43
CA THR A 561 -90.59 20.97 -14.23
C THR A 561 -90.04 19.55 -14.50
N ASP A 562 -90.89 18.54 -14.25
CA ASP A 562 -90.61 17.14 -14.58
C ASP A 562 -90.32 16.93 -16.08
N ARG A 563 -90.87 17.78 -16.96
CA ARG A 563 -90.63 17.68 -18.41
C ARG A 563 -89.22 18.11 -18.79
N GLU A 564 -88.72 19.23 -18.24
CA GLU A 564 -87.32 19.62 -18.43
C GLU A 564 -86.39 18.58 -17.83
N PHE A 565 -86.69 18.09 -16.61
CA PHE A 565 -85.92 17.01 -15.96
C PHE A 565 -85.80 15.76 -16.82
N ASN A 566 -86.93 15.26 -17.35
CA ASN A 566 -86.93 14.09 -18.23
C ASN A 566 -86.13 14.29 -19.52
N ARG A 567 -86.10 15.52 -20.04
CA ARG A 567 -85.35 15.85 -21.26
C ARG A 567 -83.85 15.89 -20.97
N ASP A 568 -83.45 16.59 -19.92
CA ASP A 568 -82.04 16.74 -19.56
C ASP A 568 -81.44 15.41 -19.07
N LEU A 569 -82.18 14.63 -18.28
CA LEU A 569 -81.73 13.31 -17.85
C LEU A 569 -81.51 12.35 -19.04
N ARG A 570 -82.32 12.41 -20.10
CA ARG A 570 -82.06 11.63 -21.34
C ARG A 570 -80.74 12.02 -22.00
N THR A 571 -80.44 13.31 -22.03
CA THR A 571 -79.18 13.82 -22.59
C THR A 571 -77.99 13.31 -21.78
N ILE A 572 -78.07 13.39 -20.44
CA ILE A 572 -77.03 12.90 -19.53
C ILE A 572 -76.82 11.39 -19.70
N LEU A 573 -77.89 10.59 -19.67
CA LEU A 573 -77.80 9.14 -19.77
C LEU A 573 -77.24 8.68 -21.11
N ARG A 574 -77.55 9.37 -22.22
CA ARG A 574 -76.95 9.07 -23.54
C ARG A 574 -75.46 9.35 -23.56
N ALA A 575 -75.03 10.48 -23.00
CA ALA A 575 -73.63 10.86 -22.96
C ALA A 575 -72.82 9.88 -22.08
N LEU A 576 -73.37 9.49 -20.92
CA LEU A 576 -72.77 8.48 -20.06
C LEU A 576 -72.73 7.09 -20.72
N GLN A 577 -73.76 6.71 -21.47
CA GLN A 577 -73.79 5.43 -22.18
C GLN A 577 -72.68 5.36 -23.25
N GLN A 578 -72.52 6.44 -24.03
CA GLN A 578 -71.43 6.55 -24.99
C GLN A 578 -70.05 6.51 -24.31
N HIS A 579 -69.89 7.20 -23.18
CA HIS A 579 -68.67 7.16 -22.39
C HIS A 579 -68.37 5.75 -21.84
N SER A 580 -69.40 5.04 -21.39
CA SER A 580 -69.32 3.63 -20.95
C SER A 580 -68.82 2.72 -22.06
N GLU A 581 -69.32 2.87 -23.29
CA GLU A 581 -68.88 2.06 -24.44
C GLU A 581 -67.40 2.26 -24.78
N ALA A 582 -66.88 3.47 -24.57
CA ALA A 582 -65.47 3.79 -24.82
C ALA A 582 -64.52 3.33 -23.69
N HIS A 583 -64.90 3.47 -22.42
CA HIS A 583 -64.02 3.26 -21.27
C HIS A 583 -64.29 1.95 -20.50
N HIS A 584 -65.50 1.40 -20.63
CA HIS A 584 -65.95 0.18 -19.96
C HIS A 584 -66.60 -0.79 -20.97
N PRO A 585 -65.82 -1.32 -21.94
CA PRO A 585 -66.36 -2.13 -23.03
C PRO A 585 -67.06 -3.39 -22.51
N GLY A 586 -68.28 -3.63 -22.98
CA GLY A 586 -69.09 -4.78 -22.59
C GLY A 586 -69.97 -4.58 -21.35
N LYS A 587 -69.85 -3.44 -20.64
CA LYS A 587 -70.67 -3.14 -19.45
C LYS A 587 -71.81 -2.18 -19.78
N GLN A 588 -72.97 -2.41 -19.16
CA GLN A 588 -74.12 -1.52 -19.25
C GLN A 588 -74.05 -0.41 -18.20
N LEU A 589 -74.43 0.82 -18.57
CA LEU A 589 -74.49 1.94 -17.62
C LEU A 589 -75.60 1.72 -16.59
N ARG A 590 -75.27 1.92 -15.31
CA ARG A 590 -76.24 1.97 -14.22
C ARG A 590 -75.99 3.17 -13.32
N LEU A 591 -76.77 4.22 -13.50
CA LEU A 591 -76.77 5.40 -12.62
C LEU A 591 -77.54 5.08 -11.34
N ILE A 592 -76.89 5.15 -10.17
CA ILE A 592 -77.51 4.81 -8.88
C ILE A 592 -77.68 6.08 -8.05
N LEU A 593 -78.92 6.51 -7.82
CA LEU A 593 -79.23 7.64 -6.95
C LEU A 593 -79.36 7.16 -5.50
N LEU A 594 -78.40 7.55 -4.66
CA LEU A 594 -78.34 7.26 -3.23
C LEU A 594 -79.00 8.44 -2.49
N MET A 595 -80.31 8.34 -2.26
CA MET A 595 -81.13 9.44 -1.74
C MET A 595 -81.33 9.28 -0.23
N ASP A 596 -80.82 10.22 0.57
CA ASP A 596 -81.05 10.28 2.02
C ASP A 596 -82.21 11.23 2.36
N GLU A 597 -82.79 11.07 3.55
CA GLU A 597 -83.91 11.88 4.07
C GLU A 597 -85.13 11.94 3.12
N MET A 598 -85.48 10.80 2.50
CA MET A 598 -86.62 10.66 1.59
C MET A 598 -87.96 11.08 2.21
N ASP A 599 -88.06 11.10 3.55
CA ASP A 599 -89.28 11.50 4.25
C ASP A 599 -89.74 12.92 3.89
N VAL A 600 -88.82 13.79 3.42
CA VAL A 600 -89.14 15.15 2.93
C VAL A 600 -90.22 15.12 1.84
N ILE A 601 -90.18 14.11 0.97
CA ILE A 601 -91.11 13.98 -0.16
C ILE A 601 -92.52 13.59 0.28
N ASN A 602 -92.70 13.00 1.47
CA ASN A 602 -94.04 12.72 2.00
C ASN A 602 -94.87 14.00 2.19
N GLY A 603 -94.21 15.15 2.37
CA GLY A 603 -94.86 16.46 2.48
C GLY A 603 -95.19 17.13 1.15
N TYR A 604 -94.81 16.54 0.01
CA TYR A 604 -95.07 17.08 -1.31
C TYR A 604 -96.40 16.61 -1.89
N ASP A 605 -96.93 17.35 -2.85
CA ASP A 605 -98.13 16.98 -3.60
C ASP A 605 -97.98 15.59 -4.26
N HIS A 606 -99.07 14.81 -4.23
CA HIS A 606 -99.11 13.46 -4.81
C HIS A 606 -98.69 13.41 -6.29
N LEU A 607 -98.90 14.49 -7.05
CA LEU A 607 -98.49 14.58 -8.45
C LEU A 607 -96.96 14.47 -8.60
N VAL A 608 -96.19 15.16 -7.76
CA VAL A 608 -94.72 15.14 -7.78
C VAL A 608 -94.20 13.75 -7.39
N GLN A 609 -94.82 13.12 -6.40
CA GLN A 609 -94.49 11.75 -6.00
C GLN A 609 -94.74 10.73 -7.13
N GLN A 610 -95.86 10.87 -7.84
CA GLN A 610 -96.19 10.02 -8.99
C GLN A 610 -95.24 10.25 -10.18
N GLN A 611 -94.87 11.51 -10.44
CA GLN A 611 -93.91 11.86 -11.49
C GLN A 611 -92.53 11.24 -11.22
N LEU A 612 -92.03 11.38 -9.99
CA LEU A 612 -90.76 10.78 -9.58
C LEU A 612 -90.78 9.26 -9.72
N ARG A 613 -91.87 8.62 -9.28
CA ARG A 613 -92.06 7.17 -9.42
C ARG A 613 -92.04 6.73 -10.89
N ARG A 614 -92.73 7.47 -11.77
CA ARG A 614 -92.75 7.17 -13.21
C ARG A 614 -91.36 7.25 -13.84
N ILE A 615 -90.56 8.23 -13.44
CA ILE A 615 -89.18 8.42 -13.92
C ILE A 615 -88.34 7.18 -13.57
N PHE A 616 -88.33 6.76 -12.31
CA PHE A 616 -87.53 5.61 -11.86
C PHE A 616 -88.04 4.27 -12.38
N MET A 617 -89.35 4.05 -12.37
CA MET A 617 -89.92 2.71 -12.58
C MET A 617 -90.34 2.41 -14.02
N ARG A 618 -90.42 3.43 -14.90
CA ARG A 618 -90.91 3.22 -16.26
C ARG A 618 -90.03 3.84 -17.32
N ASP A 619 -89.75 5.13 -17.20
CA ASP A 619 -89.15 5.87 -18.31
C ASP A 619 -87.62 5.61 -18.40
N PHE A 620 -86.96 5.20 -17.31
CA PHE A 620 -85.50 4.93 -17.26
C PHE A 620 -85.08 3.65 -16.49
N ALA A 621 -86.00 2.71 -16.23
CA ALA A 621 -85.74 1.57 -15.34
C ALA A 621 -84.55 0.67 -15.74
N ALA A 622 -84.13 0.70 -17.02
CA ALA A 622 -82.99 -0.07 -17.53
C ALA A 622 -81.62 0.55 -17.22
N THR A 623 -81.54 1.87 -17.00
CA THR A 623 -80.27 2.61 -16.80
C THR A 623 -80.19 3.34 -15.46
N LEU A 624 -81.32 3.55 -14.80
CA LEU A 624 -81.43 4.29 -13.54
C LEU A 624 -81.91 3.36 -12.42
N GLY A 625 -81.17 3.32 -11.31
CA GLY A 625 -81.57 2.70 -10.05
C GLY A 625 -81.53 3.72 -8.92
N ALA A 626 -82.22 3.42 -7.82
CA ALA A 626 -82.19 4.25 -6.63
C ALA A 626 -82.00 3.40 -5.35
N VAL A 627 -81.21 3.91 -4.41
CA VAL A 627 -81.19 3.44 -3.03
C VAL A 627 -81.67 4.58 -2.15
N VAL A 628 -82.81 4.38 -1.52
CA VAL A 628 -83.54 5.45 -0.85
C VAL A 628 -83.59 5.18 0.64
N ALA A 629 -83.21 6.15 1.47
CA ALA A 629 -83.23 6.04 2.93
C ALA A 629 -84.22 7.03 3.57
N GLY A 630 -84.99 6.54 4.56
CA GLY A 630 -85.99 7.34 5.29
C GLY A 630 -86.37 6.74 6.64
N ILE A 631 -87.12 7.46 7.47
CA ILE A 631 -87.60 7.08 8.81
C ILE A 631 -88.97 6.41 8.71
N GLN A 632 -89.91 7.01 7.96
CA GLN A 632 -91.26 6.52 7.74
C GLN A 632 -91.78 7.00 6.38
N ILE A 633 -92.05 6.06 5.46
CA ILE A 633 -92.56 6.39 4.12
C ILE A 633 -94.02 5.93 4.01
N SER A 634 -94.85 6.71 3.31
CA SER A 634 -96.26 6.40 3.05
C SER A 634 -96.42 4.98 2.44
N ARG A 635 -97.41 4.22 2.95
CA ARG A 635 -97.77 2.84 2.52
C ARG A 635 -98.06 2.68 1.02
N GLU A 636 -98.17 3.78 0.27
CA GLU A 636 -98.37 3.76 -1.19
C GLU A 636 -97.10 3.40 -1.99
N TRP A 637 -95.93 3.35 -1.36
CA TRP A 637 -94.67 2.88 -1.97
C TRP A 637 -94.39 1.38 -1.73
N ASP A 638 -95.07 0.75 -0.77
CA ASP A 638 -94.88 -0.67 -0.38
C ASP A 638 -95.51 -1.69 -1.34
N ARG A 639 -96.31 -1.24 -2.31
CA ARG A 639 -96.99 -2.12 -3.27
C ARG A 639 -96.78 -1.62 -4.68
N ILE A 640 -95.90 -2.28 -5.43
CA ILE A 640 -96.03 -2.70 -6.82
C ILE A 640 -94.72 -3.43 -7.16
N GLU A 641 -94.82 -4.73 -7.44
CA GLU A 641 -93.75 -5.53 -8.05
C GLU A 641 -93.48 -4.98 -9.46
N SER A 642 -92.20 -4.93 -9.88
CA SER A 642 -91.84 -4.69 -11.28
C SER A 642 -92.62 -5.64 -12.20
N PRO A 643 -93.05 -5.22 -13.40
CA PRO A 643 -93.68 -6.14 -14.34
C PRO A 643 -92.79 -7.34 -14.70
#